data_AF-A0A2A6PPR2-F1
#
_entry.id   AF-A0A2A6PPR2-F1
#
_cell.length_a   1.000
_cell.length_b   1.000
_cell.length_c   1.000
_cell.angle_alpha   90.00
_cell.angle_beta   90.00
_cell.angle_gamma   90.00
#
_symmetry.space_group_name_H-M   'P 1'
#
loop_
_entity.id
_entity.type
_entity.pdbx_description
1 polymer ?
#
loop_
_entity_poly.entity_id
_entity_poly.type
_entity_poly.pdbx_seq_one_letter_code
_entity_poly.pdbx_strand_id
1 'polypeptide(L)'
;MQGRLSARQLVVAVGLALGVSNPTLPLAPGICAVVVGTLLPAIAAADDVASLIVTVNELYRAQKYSEAIPIAQQALTLGEQALGPDHPRVAILQQNLGLLYIKQQRYSDGEPFLKRALVIVEKALGPDHLQSASALVQLSDLYEKQGRYAEAKPLAERALDIREKTLGPDSPDVASSLTRLAIIYGNQTRYADAERLYRRSISIYEKALGPDDRSVADTLHNLANLFADLGRYGEAESGYQRAIAIYEKVLGPDHADIADSLDSLANAYSEQGKYAIAEPLYLRSLAIREKALGPDHSDIGNSLNNLAELYRREGRYAEAVPLSERSAMVSEKALGPDHPKVAIALGNLGSLYAIVGRHSDAERSKKRALEIREKILGPDHPQVADSLHSLAILYYDKGQYSDAERLLKRSLSIREKALGPWHPDVAISMDSLATLLVERRQQYRQAETLLRKSLEIRERAFGAEDRNVASSIESLAKLYSRQGRYEYSEPLYQRSRGIFEKVLGPDHPRLADTLSNIAHEHETRGRYAEAEPLYLRALKINEKTFGADHSNVSLPLNKLVGLYLKEGRFSEGLPFTRRVVALGKAWETPVLSFLLNAQGQSIISQAEAMDHALSIAQRANQTSVAAAVGKLAVRLAAGGDRLAELIRKDQDLAREAERLDRKIVSMVTEPAAKRSTEAESQTRTRISDVETEREALQKAITSGFPAYAALSNPRPLTLRETQLLLSVDEALVLFAAGGTNSTYVLAINRDRFDWTEIPLSPTALSKKVAAFRRGLDLNQITNPADPSNASRLFDLNFANDLYSGLFGSIEPLIKDKKELLVVPTGALSALPFHLLVTEKPAAAVPADLGGYREAAWLIKRQAVTVLPSLQSLKVLREIGNKGRAGKPLVGFGDPVFRPGVRPLAEARAVAVRNLNTRAYTEFWRGAAIDREMLSQSLSELPDTADELKSIARKLGAPSADIHLSLDASEATVKQLPLSDYRVVYFATHALVAGDIKGVAEPSLVLSLPSSPTELDDGLLTASEVAELKLNADWVVLSACNTIAGDRPGAEALSGLARSFFYAGAKSLLVSHWAVESSAATRLTTSTFEILKSNSKLPRAEALRRAMLNYLNDRSRAENAYPAFWGPFALIGENGPL
;
A
#
# COMPACT_ATOMS: atom_id res chain seq x y z
N MET A 1 -38.95 20.32 -55.11
CA MET A 1 -40.04 20.66 -56.05
C MET A 1 -40.70 21.95 -55.57
N GLN A 2 -40.81 22.93 -56.46
CA GLN A 2 -41.40 24.25 -56.17
C GLN A 2 -42.92 24.14 -55.99
N GLY A 3 -43.43 24.72 -54.90
CA GLY A 3 -44.86 25.00 -54.73
C GLY A 3 -45.01 26.24 -53.85
N ARG A 4 -45.21 27.41 -54.46
CA ARG A 4 -45.54 28.64 -53.72
C ARG A 4 -46.93 28.48 -53.12
N LEU A 5 -47.02 28.40 -51.79
CA LEU A 5 -48.28 28.47 -51.07
C LEU A 5 -48.93 29.83 -51.32
N SER A 6 -50.24 29.82 -51.58
CA SER A 6 -51.02 31.06 -51.76
C SER A 6 -51.18 31.82 -50.43
N ALA A 7 -51.42 33.13 -50.48
CA ALA A 7 -51.61 33.96 -49.28
C ALA A 7 -52.71 33.45 -48.32
N ARG A 8 -53.69 32.70 -48.83
CA ARG A 8 -54.73 32.03 -48.03
C ARG A 8 -54.19 30.82 -47.24
N GLN A 9 -53.22 30.09 -47.79
CA GLN A 9 -52.60 28.94 -47.12
C GLN A 9 -51.60 29.37 -46.04
N LEU A 10 -50.95 30.53 -46.20
CA LEU A 10 -50.10 31.11 -45.16
C LEU A 10 -50.91 31.53 -43.92
N VAL A 11 -52.09 32.11 -44.13
CA VAL A 11 -53.00 32.53 -43.04
C VAL A 11 -53.60 31.32 -42.30
N VAL A 12 -53.89 30.23 -43.01
CA VAL A 12 -54.37 28.97 -42.39
C VAL A 12 -53.25 28.25 -41.63
N ALA A 13 -52.02 28.25 -42.13
CA ALA A 13 -50.87 27.67 -41.43
C ALA A 13 -50.50 28.45 -40.14
N VAL A 14 -50.62 29.78 -40.16
CA VAL A 14 -50.42 30.63 -38.97
C VAL A 14 -51.58 30.48 -37.97
N GLY A 15 -52.82 30.30 -38.45
CA GLY A 15 -53.98 30.02 -37.58
C GLY A 15 -53.91 28.66 -36.87
N LEU A 16 -53.34 27.64 -37.53
CA LEU A 16 -53.07 26.31 -36.95
C LEU A 16 -51.88 26.30 -35.97
N ALA A 17 -50.88 27.17 -36.17
CA ALA A 17 -49.75 27.32 -35.25
C ALA A 17 -50.08 28.12 -33.97
N LEU A 18 -51.18 28.88 -33.96
CA LEU A 18 -51.64 29.72 -32.83
C LEU A 18 -52.92 29.20 -32.15
N GLY A 19 -53.52 28.10 -32.62
CA GLY A 19 -54.64 27.44 -31.94
C GLY A 19 -56.00 28.17 -31.98
N VAL A 20 -56.34 28.88 -33.06
CA VAL A 20 -57.61 29.63 -33.18
C VAL A 20 -58.59 28.98 -34.16
N SER A 21 -59.81 28.70 -33.70
CA SER A 21 -60.85 27.94 -34.41
C SER A 21 -61.82 28.80 -35.25
N ASN A 22 -61.36 29.59 -36.24
CA ASN A 22 -62.16 30.02 -37.42
C ASN A 22 -61.38 31.01 -38.33
N PRO A 23 -61.29 30.82 -39.67
CA PRO A 23 -60.55 31.75 -40.52
C PRO A 23 -61.46 32.49 -41.53
N THR A 24 -62.08 33.61 -41.16
CA THR A 24 -62.64 34.56 -42.14
C THR A 24 -62.69 35.99 -41.60
N LEU A 25 -61.67 36.81 -41.87
CA LEU A 25 -61.71 38.29 -41.88
C LEU A 25 -60.51 38.80 -42.71
N PRO A 26 -60.66 39.83 -43.58
CA PRO A 26 -59.56 40.32 -44.42
C PRO A 26 -58.68 41.31 -43.64
N LEU A 27 -57.37 41.08 -43.62
CA LEU A 27 -56.39 41.98 -42.99
C LEU A 27 -55.88 43.03 -44.00
N ALA A 28 -55.79 44.27 -43.55
CA ALA A 28 -55.32 45.43 -44.31
C ALA A 28 -53.81 45.36 -44.66
N PRO A 29 -53.35 46.02 -45.75
CA PRO A 29 -52.00 45.87 -46.30
C PRO A 29 -50.82 46.29 -45.40
N GLY A 30 -51.07 46.92 -44.24
CA GLY A 30 -50.05 47.25 -43.24
C GLY A 30 -49.52 46.07 -42.41
N ILE A 31 -50.19 44.91 -42.43
CA ILE A 31 -49.82 43.75 -41.59
C ILE A 31 -48.77 42.85 -42.27
N CYS A 32 -48.63 42.90 -43.61
CA CYS A 32 -47.60 42.13 -44.31
C CYS A 32 -46.16 42.60 -44.02
N ALA A 33 -45.92 43.87 -43.70
CA ALA A 33 -44.58 44.36 -43.40
C ALA A 33 -44.08 43.94 -42.00
N VAL A 34 -44.99 43.84 -41.02
CA VAL A 34 -44.68 43.34 -39.66
C VAL A 34 -44.54 41.80 -39.68
N VAL A 35 -45.39 41.09 -40.44
CA VAL A 35 -45.31 39.62 -40.62
C VAL A 35 -44.05 39.17 -41.38
N VAL A 36 -43.44 40.01 -42.19
CA VAL A 36 -42.18 39.67 -42.90
C VAL A 36 -40.94 40.09 -42.10
N GLY A 37 -41.03 41.16 -41.28
CA GLY A 37 -39.91 41.68 -40.49
C GLY A 37 -39.65 40.95 -39.16
N THR A 38 -40.66 40.34 -38.53
CA THR A 38 -40.52 39.69 -37.20
C THR A 38 -40.78 38.19 -37.20
N LEU A 39 -41.62 37.66 -38.10
CA LEU A 39 -42.02 36.25 -38.12
C LEU A 39 -41.05 35.36 -38.92
N LEU A 40 -40.44 35.85 -40.00
CA LEU A 40 -39.42 35.11 -40.75
C LEU A 40 -38.14 34.84 -39.92
N PRO A 41 -37.58 35.80 -39.17
CA PRO A 41 -36.47 35.55 -38.26
C PRO A 41 -36.83 34.61 -37.10
N ALA A 42 -38.06 34.70 -36.57
CA ALA A 42 -38.53 33.82 -35.49
C ALA A 42 -38.75 32.37 -35.97
N ILE A 43 -39.18 32.17 -37.21
CA ILE A 43 -39.31 30.84 -37.84
C ILE A 43 -37.92 30.26 -38.13
N ALA A 44 -36.99 31.06 -38.68
CA ALA A 44 -35.61 30.62 -38.91
C ALA A 44 -34.88 30.27 -37.59
N ALA A 45 -35.04 31.09 -36.55
CA ALA A 45 -34.49 30.81 -35.23
C ALA A 45 -35.14 29.58 -34.57
N ALA A 46 -36.41 29.29 -34.85
CA ALA A 46 -37.08 28.07 -34.35
C ALA A 46 -36.56 26.80 -35.06
N ASP A 47 -36.28 26.86 -36.35
CA ASP A 47 -35.64 25.77 -37.11
C ASP A 47 -34.19 25.54 -36.62
N ASP A 48 -33.44 26.61 -36.35
CA ASP A 48 -32.08 26.52 -35.79
C ASP A 48 -32.08 25.90 -34.38
N VAL A 49 -33.00 26.29 -33.50
CA VAL A 49 -33.16 25.68 -32.16
C VAL A 49 -33.52 24.20 -32.28
N ALA A 50 -34.43 23.83 -33.20
CA ALA A 50 -34.80 22.44 -33.41
C ALA A 50 -33.61 21.58 -33.89
N SER A 51 -32.80 22.10 -34.83
CA SER A 51 -31.58 21.44 -35.28
C SER A 51 -30.59 21.22 -34.14
N LEU A 52 -30.37 22.23 -33.30
CA LEU A 52 -29.46 22.13 -32.15
C LEU A 52 -29.96 21.09 -31.13
N ILE A 53 -31.27 21.00 -30.88
CA ILE A 53 -31.85 19.97 -30.01
C ILE A 53 -31.59 18.56 -30.58
N VAL A 54 -31.69 18.37 -31.89
CA VAL A 54 -31.36 17.08 -32.52
C VAL A 54 -29.90 16.72 -32.27
N THR A 55 -28.98 17.65 -32.49
CA THR A 55 -27.55 17.44 -32.22
C THR A 55 -27.29 17.15 -30.74
N VAL A 56 -27.94 17.87 -29.82
CA VAL A 56 -27.85 17.60 -28.37
C VAL A 56 -28.32 16.19 -28.05
N ASN A 57 -29.42 15.73 -28.65
CA ASN A 57 -29.94 14.38 -28.43
C ASN A 57 -29.03 13.29 -29.01
N GLU A 58 -28.40 13.53 -30.17
CA GLU A 58 -27.41 12.62 -30.75
C GLU A 58 -26.18 12.50 -29.86
N LEU A 59 -25.65 13.62 -29.37
CA LEU A 59 -24.52 13.63 -28.45
C LEU A 59 -24.87 13.01 -27.10
N TYR A 60 -26.09 13.25 -26.60
CA TYR A 60 -26.60 12.62 -25.39
C TYR A 60 -26.65 11.09 -25.54
N ARG A 61 -27.17 10.58 -26.67
CA ARG A 61 -27.19 9.13 -26.98
C ARG A 61 -25.78 8.55 -27.11
N ALA A 62 -24.83 9.33 -27.63
CA ALA A 62 -23.42 8.97 -27.72
C ALA A 62 -22.66 9.13 -26.38
N GLN A 63 -23.33 9.51 -25.28
CA GLN A 63 -22.73 9.85 -23.98
C GLN A 63 -21.70 11.00 -24.01
N LYS A 64 -21.70 11.79 -25.07
CA LYS A 64 -20.84 12.98 -25.25
C LYS A 64 -21.45 14.20 -24.57
N TYR A 65 -21.74 14.08 -23.28
CA TYR A 65 -22.47 15.11 -22.52
C TYR A 65 -21.70 16.44 -22.45
N SER A 66 -20.38 16.39 -22.35
CA SER A 66 -19.50 17.57 -22.35
C SER A 66 -19.59 18.35 -23.67
N GLU A 67 -19.66 17.66 -24.81
CA GLU A 67 -19.87 18.26 -26.13
C GLU A 67 -21.32 18.77 -26.31
N ALA A 68 -22.29 18.10 -25.69
CA ALA A 68 -23.71 18.47 -25.80
C ALA A 68 -24.06 19.77 -25.03
N ILE A 69 -23.41 20.04 -23.89
CA ILE A 69 -23.69 21.22 -23.06
C ILE A 69 -23.55 22.55 -23.80
N PRO A 70 -22.43 22.88 -24.48
CA PRO A 70 -22.31 24.16 -25.17
C PRO A 70 -23.37 24.33 -26.27
N ILE A 71 -23.73 23.25 -26.95
CA ILE A 71 -24.79 23.25 -27.97
C ILE A 71 -26.17 23.46 -27.34
N ALA A 72 -26.44 22.84 -26.19
CA ALA A 72 -27.66 23.04 -25.44
C ALA A 72 -27.75 24.47 -24.86
N GLN A 73 -26.64 25.07 -24.45
CA GLN A 73 -26.55 26.48 -24.04
C GLN A 73 -26.83 27.43 -25.21
N GLN A 74 -26.31 27.12 -26.41
CA GLN A 74 -26.61 27.87 -27.62
C GLN A 74 -28.10 27.76 -27.99
N ALA A 75 -28.67 26.55 -27.94
CA ALA A 75 -30.09 26.32 -28.19
C ALA A 75 -30.96 27.11 -27.20
N LEU A 76 -30.59 27.12 -25.92
CA LEU A 76 -31.24 27.91 -24.89
C LEU A 76 -31.17 29.41 -25.18
N THR A 77 -29.99 29.94 -25.51
CA THR A 77 -29.79 31.37 -25.82
C THR A 77 -30.64 31.81 -27.01
N LEU A 78 -30.65 31.02 -28.09
CA LEU A 78 -31.48 31.30 -29.28
C LEU A 78 -32.97 31.17 -28.96
N GLY A 79 -33.35 30.17 -28.17
CA GLY A 79 -34.73 29.99 -27.71
C GLY A 79 -35.24 31.16 -26.88
N GLU A 80 -34.42 31.69 -25.97
CA GLU A 80 -34.74 32.87 -25.17
C GLU A 80 -34.89 34.13 -26.03
N GLN A 81 -34.04 34.30 -27.05
CA GLN A 81 -34.12 35.43 -27.98
C GLN A 81 -35.35 35.35 -28.89
N ALA A 82 -35.71 34.15 -29.36
CA ALA A 82 -36.80 33.95 -30.31
C ALA A 82 -38.19 33.93 -29.65
N LEU A 83 -38.31 33.35 -28.45
CA LEU A 83 -39.60 33.08 -27.79
C LEU A 83 -39.82 33.92 -26.52
N GLY A 84 -38.77 34.56 -26.00
CA GLY A 84 -38.76 35.25 -24.72
C GLY A 84 -38.42 34.33 -23.53
N PRO A 85 -37.81 34.87 -22.46
CA PRO A 85 -37.21 34.10 -21.37
C PRO A 85 -38.19 33.39 -20.42
N ASP A 86 -39.49 33.67 -20.53
CA ASP A 86 -40.56 33.06 -19.73
C ASP A 86 -41.47 32.12 -20.56
N HIS A 87 -41.07 31.77 -21.78
CA HIS A 87 -41.86 30.89 -22.64
C HIS A 87 -41.72 29.41 -22.22
N PRO A 88 -42.80 28.58 -22.22
CA PRO A 88 -42.73 27.17 -21.82
C PRO A 88 -41.68 26.33 -22.54
N ARG A 89 -41.42 26.59 -23.83
CA ARG A 89 -40.34 25.90 -24.58
C ARG A 89 -38.93 26.25 -24.06
N VAL A 90 -38.71 27.45 -23.52
CA VAL A 90 -37.44 27.80 -22.87
C VAL A 90 -37.25 26.97 -21.60
N ALA A 91 -38.32 26.68 -20.85
CA ALA A 91 -38.23 25.78 -19.71
C ALA A 91 -37.80 24.36 -20.09
N ILE A 92 -38.22 23.85 -21.26
CA ILE A 92 -37.77 22.54 -21.77
C ILE A 92 -36.28 22.58 -22.10
N LEU A 93 -35.78 23.66 -22.71
CA LEU A 93 -34.35 23.84 -22.99
C LEU A 93 -33.52 23.90 -21.70
N GLN A 94 -34.03 24.60 -20.69
CA GLN A 94 -33.45 24.65 -19.35
C GLN A 94 -33.44 23.25 -18.69
N GLN A 95 -34.51 22.48 -18.83
CA GLN A 95 -34.59 21.08 -18.36
C GLN A 95 -33.57 20.17 -19.03
N ASN A 96 -33.46 20.23 -20.36
CA ASN A 96 -32.50 19.44 -21.12
C ASN A 96 -31.06 19.75 -20.66
N LEU A 97 -30.76 21.03 -20.43
CA LEU A 97 -29.45 21.44 -19.94
C LEU A 97 -29.20 20.96 -18.50
N GLY A 98 -30.21 21.07 -17.62
CA GLY A 98 -30.16 20.49 -16.27
C GLY A 98 -29.91 18.98 -16.28
N LEU A 99 -30.58 18.24 -17.17
CA LEU A 99 -30.39 16.80 -17.34
C LEU A 99 -28.98 16.44 -17.82
N LEU A 100 -28.41 17.21 -18.75
CA LEU A 100 -27.02 17.03 -19.20
C LEU A 100 -26.03 17.19 -18.04
N TYR A 101 -26.25 18.18 -17.18
CA TYR A 101 -25.45 18.37 -15.97
C TYR A 101 -25.62 17.22 -14.97
N ILE A 102 -26.85 16.70 -14.77
CA ILE A 102 -27.10 15.51 -13.94
C ILE A 102 -26.34 14.30 -14.48
N LYS A 103 -26.31 14.08 -15.80
CA LYS A 103 -25.58 12.95 -16.40
C LYS A 103 -24.07 13.05 -16.21
N GLN A 104 -23.52 14.27 -16.13
CA GLN A 104 -22.12 14.49 -15.74
C GLN A 104 -21.91 14.55 -14.22
N GLN A 105 -22.96 14.33 -13.42
CA GLN A 105 -22.96 14.47 -11.96
C GLN A 105 -22.54 15.86 -11.47
N ARG A 106 -22.65 16.87 -12.33
CA ARG A 106 -22.41 18.28 -12.03
C ARG A 106 -23.68 18.92 -11.49
N TYR A 107 -24.19 18.37 -10.39
CA TYR A 107 -25.53 18.70 -9.90
C TYR A 107 -25.69 20.18 -9.54
N SER A 108 -24.67 20.79 -8.95
CA SER A 108 -24.68 22.22 -8.59
C SER A 108 -24.80 23.14 -9.81
N ASP A 109 -24.25 22.72 -10.95
CA ASP A 109 -24.34 23.49 -12.20
C ASP A 109 -25.70 23.32 -12.86
N GLY A 110 -26.34 22.15 -12.71
CA GLY A 110 -27.68 21.88 -13.24
C GLY A 110 -28.82 22.50 -12.43
N GLU A 111 -28.62 22.70 -11.13
CA GLU A 111 -29.64 23.19 -10.20
C GLU A 111 -30.27 24.55 -10.62
N PRO A 112 -29.51 25.58 -11.02
CA PRO A 112 -30.08 26.84 -11.47
C PRO A 112 -31.02 26.67 -12.67
N PHE A 113 -30.67 25.81 -13.62
CA PHE A 113 -31.47 25.57 -14.83
C PHE A 113 -32.80 24.88 -14.49
N LEU A 114 -32.78 23.85 -13.63
CA LEU A 114 -34.01 23.17 -13.21
C LEU A 114 -34.91 24.04 -12.33
N LYS A 115 -34.33 24.86 -11.44
CA LYS A 115 -35.07 25.88 -10.69
C LYS A 115 -35.73 26.89 -11.61
N ARG A 116 -34.99 27.41 -12.59
CA ARG A 116 -35.51 28.38 -13.56
C ARG A 116 -36.61 27.77 -14.41
N ALA A 117 -36.44 26.53 -14.87
CA ALA A 117 -37.47 25.81 -15.61
C ALA A 117 -38.77 25.68 -14.82
N LEU A 118 -38.70 25.30 -13.54
CA LEU A 118 -39.88 25.21 -12.67
C LEU A 118 -40.60 26.57 -12.56
N VAL A 119 -39.85 27.66 -12.29
CA VAL A 119 -40.42 29.01 -12.19
C VAL A 119 -41.12 29.43 -13.49
N ILE A 120 -40.50 29.17 -14.65
CA ILE A 120 -41.08 29.50 -15.95
C ILE A 120 -42.39 28.73 -16.16
N VAL A 121 -42.38 27.43 -15.90
CA VAL A 121 -43.55 26.56 -16.11
C VAL A 121 -44.70 26.93 -15.17
N GLU A 122 -44.41 27.18 -13.90
CA GLU A 122 -45.44 27.59 -12.92
C GLU A 122 -46.05 28.95 -13.27
N LYS A 123 -45.23 29.89 -13.76
CA LYS A 123 -45.72 31.21 -14.20
C LYS A 123 -46.55 31.12 -15.47
N ALA A 124 -46.15 30.30 -16.44
CA ALA A 124 -46.79 30.24 -17.75
C ALA A 124 -48.05 29.34 -17.76
N LEU A 125 -48.06 28.25 -16.98
CA LEU A 125 -49.09 27.21 -17.03
C LEU A 125 -49.79 26.97 -15.68
N GLY A 126 -49.28 27.54 -14.59
CA GLY A 126 -49.82 27.40 -13.24
C GLY A 126 -49.11 26.34 -12.39
N PRO A 127 -49.17 26.46 -11.05
CA PRO A 127 -48.45 25.58 -10.12
C PRO A 127 -48.96 24.14 -10.07
N ASP A 128 -50.21 23.89 -10.49
CA ASP A 128 -50.86 22.57 -10.47
C ASP A 128 -50.91 21.91 -11.87
N HIS A 129 -50.15 22.43 -12.83
CA HIS A 129 -50.10 21.87 -14.19
C HIS A 129 -49.17 20.63 -14.27
N LEU A 130 -49.45 19.70 -15.20
CA LEU A 130 -48.66 18.47 -15.37
C LEU A 130 -47.19 18.73 -15.74
N GLN A 131 -46.90 19.82 -16.44
CA GLN A 131 -45.52 20.22 -16.72
C GLN A 131 -44.82 20.73 -15.44
N SER A 132 -45.55 21.35 -14.51
CA SER A 132 -45.02 21.75 -13.20
C SER A 132 -44.66 20.50 -12.39
N ALA A 133 -45.53 19.48 -12.38
CA ALA A 133 -45.19 18.17 -11.80
C ALA A 133 -43.94 17.55 -12.42
N SER A 134 -43.77 17.63 -13.75
CA SER A 134 -42.60 17.09 -14.45
C SER A 134 -41.31 17.85 -14.10
N ALA A 135 -41.37 19.17 -13.97
CA ALA A 135 -40.25 19.99 -13.50
C ALA A 135 -39.88 19.68 -12.04
N LEU A 136 -40.88 19.50 -11.17
CA LEU A 136 -40.70 19.09 -9.77
C LEU A 136 -40.00 17.73 -9.65
N VAL A 137 -40.36 16.74 -10.48
CA VAL A 137 -39.72 15.42 -10.50
C VAL A 137 -38.24 15.52 -10.89
N GLN A 138 -37.89 16.35 -11.87
CA GLN A 138 -36.49 16.52 -12.29
C GLN A 138 -35.66 17.24 -11.21
N LEU A 139 -36.21 18.27 -10.57
CA LEU A 139 -35.53 18.95 -9.47
C LEU A 139 -35.39 18.05 -8.23
N SER A 140 -36.41 17.24 -7.96
CA SER A 140 -36.38 16.21 -6.91
C SER A 140 -35.26 15.19 -7.15
N ASP A 141 -35.09 14.71 -8.39
CA ASP A 141 -33.99 13.82 -8.79
C ASP A 141 -32.62 14.43 -8.53
N LEU A 142 -32.45 15.70 -8.92
CA LEU A 142 -31.20 16.42 -8.74
C LEU A 142 -30.83 16.52 -7.25
N TYR A 143 -31.80 16.88 -6.41
CA TYR A 143 -31.58 16.95 -4.97
C TYR A 143 -31.34 15.59 -4.32
N GLU A 144 -32.04 14.54 -4.76
CA GLU A 144 -31.80 13.17 -4.32
C GLU A 144 -30.34 12.77 -4.64
N LYS A 145 -29.88 13.01 -5.86
CA LYS A 145 -28.50 12.71 -6.29
C LYS A 145 -27.43 13.53 -5.57
N GLN A 146 -27.78 14.72 -5.05
CA GLN A 146 -26.92 15.52 -4.17
C GLN A 146 -26.94 15.05 -2.70
N GLY A 147 -27.76 14.06 -2.35
CA GLY A 147 -27.99 13.63 -0.96
C GLY A 147 -28.90 14.59 -0.16
N ARG A 148 -29.48 15.60 -0.79
CA ARG A 148 -30.38 16.60 -0.17
C ARG A 148 -31.81 16.08 -0.10
N TYR A 149 -32.00 14.95 0.58
CA TYR A 149 -33.29 14.25 0.59
C TYR A 149 -34.43 15.05 1.25
N ALA A 150 -34.11 15.93 2.21
CA ALA A 150 -35.08 16.81 2.86
C ALA A 150 -35.73 17.81 1.88
N GLU A 151 -35.02 18.17 0.80
CA GLU A 151 -35.52 19.04 -0.26
C GLU A 151 -36.13 18.23 -1.41
N ALA A 152 -35.56 17.07 -1.73
CA ALA A 152 -36.08 16.19 -2.79
C ALA A 152 -37.50 15.69 -2.50
N LYS A 153 -37.74 15.26 -1.26
CA LYS A 153 -38.99 14.62 -0.83
C LYS A 153 -40.25 15.48 -1.05
N PRO A 154 -40.34 16.73 -0.52
CA PRO A 154 -41.55 17.54 -0.68
C PRO A 154 -41.86 17.83 -2.15
N LEU A 155 -40.84 17.92 -3.01
CA LEU A 155 -41.03 18.11 -4.46
C LEU A 155 -41.65 16.87 -5.11
N ALA A 156 -41.18 15.67 -4.75
CA ALA A 156 -41.75 14.41 -5.24
C ALA A 156 -43.19 14.20 -4.74
N GLU A 157 -43.47 14.52 -3.47
CA GLU A 157 -44.83 14.44 -2.90
C GLU A 157 -45.78 15.42 -3.58
N ARG A 158 -45.35 16.66 -3.83
CA ARG A 158 -46.14 17.64 -4.57
C ARG A 158 -46.39 17.21 -6.03
N ALA A 159 -45.39 16.67 -6.71
CA ALA A 159 -45.56 16.16 -8.07
C ALA A 159 -46.52 14.96 -8.14
N LEU A 160 -46.49 14.09 -7.13
CA LEU A 160 -47.43 12.98 -6.99
C LEU A 160 -48.87 13.50 -6.79
N ASP A 161 -49.08 14.44 -5.88
CA ASP A 161 -50.39 15.03 -5.60
C ASP A 161 -51.00 15.71 -6.84
N ILE A 162 -50.20 16.48 -7.59
CA ILE A 162 -50.65 17.10 -8.86
C ILE A 162 -51.11 16.03 -9.87
N ARG A 163 -50.32 14.97 -10.05
CA ARG A 163 -50.64 13.89 -11.00
C ARG A 163 -51.84 13.06 -10.56
N GLU A 164 -51.96 12.73 -9.27
CA GLU A 164 -53.12 12.00 -8.74
C GLU A 164 -54.42 12.80 -8.91
N LYS A 165 -54.41 14.12 -8.65
CA LYS A 165 -55.58 14.99 -8.83
C LYS A 165 -55.97 15.18 -10.30
N THR A 166 -54.98 15.29 -11.18
CA THR A 166 -55.22 15.65 -12.59
C THR A 166 -55.51 14.43 -13.47
N LEU A 167 -54.85 13.30 -13.21
CA LEU A 167 -54.90 12.09 -14.05
C LEU A 167 -55.63 10.91 -13.39
N GLY A 168 -55.95 11.02 -12.10
CA GLY A 168 -56.53 9.94 -11.30
C GLY A 168 -55.48 8.98 -10.72
N PRO A 169 -55.84 8.20 -9.69
CA PRO A 169 -54.89 7.40 -8.90
C PRO A 169 -54.32 6.17 -9.61
N ASP A 170 -54.93 5.72 -10.72
CA ASP A 170 -54.53 4.55 -11.49
C ASP A 170 -53.78 4.91 -12.79
N SER A 171 -53.34 6.17 -12.94
CA SER A 171 -52.57 6.60 -14.10
C SER A 171 -51.11 6.10 -14.05
N PRO A 172 -50.51 5.68 -15.19
CA PRO A 172 -49.08 5.37 -15.28
C PRO A 172 -48.16 6.50 -14.78
N ASP A 173 -48.54 7.77 -14.94
CA ASP A 173 -47.75 8.90 -14.44
C ASP A 173 -47.74 8.98 -12.90
N VAL A 174 -48.81 8.52 -12.25
CA VAL A 174 -48.88 8.36 -10.79
C VAL A 174 -47.95 7.23 -10.36
N ALA A 175 -47.96 6.10 -11.05
CA ALA A 175 -47.03 4.99 -10.79
C ALA A 175 -45.56 5.44 -10.89
N SER A 176 -45.22 6.23 -11.92
CA SER A 176 -43.89 6.83 -12.08
C SER A 176 -43.49 7.71 -10.87
N SER A 177 -44.39 8.58 -10.41
CA SER A 177 -44.16 9.40 -9.22
C SER A 177 -44.01 8.55 -7.94
N LEU A 178 -44.79 7.48 -7.80
CA LEU A 178 -44.67 6.55 -6.67
C LEU A 178 -43.31 5.85 -6.66
N THR A 179 -42.84 5.39 -7.82
CA THR A 179 -41.50 4.79 -7.98
C THR A 179 -40.41 5.78 -7.58
N ARG A 180 -40.49 7.05 -8.02
CA ARG A 180 -39.54 8.09 -7.62
C ARG A 180 -39.52 8.32 -6.12
N LEU A 181 -40.70 8.42 -5.49
CA LEU A 181 -40.82 8.61 -4.05
C LEU A 181 -40.31 7.38 -3.27
N ALA A 182 -40.52 6.18 -3.81
CA ALA A 182 -40.00 4.94 -3.23
C ALA A 182 -38.46 4.93 -3.18
N ILE A 183 -37.77 5.38 -4.24
CA ILE A 183 -36.31 5.52 -4.28
C ILE A 183 -35.84 6.47 -3.18
N ILE A 184 -36.47 7.64 -3.03
CA ILE A 184 -36.13 8.62 -1.99
C ILE A 184 -36.31 8.01 -0.60
N TYR A 185 -37.39 7.27 -0.37
CA TYR A 185 -37.61 6.59 0.90
C TYR A 185 -36.58 5.49 1.16
N GLY A 186 -36.19 4.72 0.14
CA GLY A 186 -35.12 3.73 0.24
C GLY A 186 -33.80 4.36 0.68
N ASN A 187 -33.39 5.46 0.05
CA ASN A 187 -32.16 6.18 0.40
C ASN A 187 -32.21 6.86 1.78
N GLN A 188 -33.42 7.10 2.32
CA GLN A 188 -33.64 7.54 3.70
C GLN A 188 -33.79 6.38 4.70
N THR A 189 -33.52 5.13 4.30
CA THR A 189 -33.69 3.90 5.11
C THR A 189 -35.14 3.61 5.53
N ARG A 190 -36.12 4.23 4.88
CA ARG A 190 -37.56 3.99 5.08
C ARG A 190 -38.07 2.87 4.17
N TYR A 191 -37.47 1.69 4.32
CA TYR A 191 -37.66 0.57 3.39
C TYR A 191 -39.10 0.04 3.32
N ALA A 192 -39.84 0.02 4.43
CA ALA A 192 -41.23 -0.42 4.45
C ALA A 192 -42.16 0.51 3.64
N ASP A 193 -41.89 1.82 3.67
CA ASP A 193 -42.62 2.79 2.84
C ASP A 193 -42.24 2.63 1.37
N ALA A 194 -40.95 2.45 1.06
CA ALA A 194 -40.47 2.20 -0.29
C ALA A 194 -41.11 0.94 -0.89
N GLU A 195 -41.12 -0.18 -0.16
CA GLU A 195 -41.75 -1.44 -0.61
C GLU A 195 -43.24 -1.25 -0.91
N ARG A 196 -43.98 -0.57 -0.02
CA ARG A 196 -45.41 -0.29 -0.24
C ARG A 196 -45.64 0.50 -1.53
N LEU A 197 -44.82 1.51 -1.78
CA LEU A 197 -44.93 2.36 -2.97
C LEU A 197 -44.56 1.61 -4.25
N TYR A 198 -43.50 0.80 -4.23
CA TYR A 198 -43.14 -0.05 -5.38
C TYR A 198 -44.25 -1.05 -5.71
N ARG A 199 -44.81 -1.73 -4.71
CA ARG A 199 -45.93 -2.68 -4.93
C ARG A 199 -47.16 -1.98 -5.49
N ARG A 200 -47.50 -0.77 -5.01
CA ARG A 200 -48.60 0.03 -5.56
C ARG A 200 -48.31 0.43 -7.02
N SER A 201 -47.09 0.90 -7.31
CA SER A 201 -46.66 1.27 -8.66
C SER A 201 -46.75 0.10 -9.64
N ILE A 202 -46.24 -1.08 -9.26
CA ILE A 202 -46.35 -2.32 -10.06
C ILE A 202 -47.82 -2.64 -10.35
N SER A 203 -48.69 -2.61 -9.32
CA SER A 203 -50.11 -2.91 -9.53
C SER A 203 -50.80 -1.94 -10.49
N ILE A 204 -50.45 -0.66 -10.46
CA ILE A 204 -50.99 0.34 -11.37
C ILE A 204 -50.49 0.06 -12.81
N TYR A 205 -49.19 -0.14 -13.01
CA TYR A 205 -48.64 -0.45 -14.33
C TYR A 205 -49.20 -1.75 -14.91
N GLU A 206 -49.31 -2.81 -14.11
CA GLU A 206 -49.89 -4.10 -14.54
C GLU A 206 -51.34 -3.94 -15.01
N LYS A 207 -52.14 -3.12 -14.32
CA LYS A 207 -53.54 -2.84 -14.70
C LYS A 207 -53.67 -1.94 -15.92
N ALA A 208 -52.84 -0.90 -16.01
CA ALA A 208 -52.97 0.14 -17.03
C ALA A 208 -52.30 -0.25 -18.36
N LEU A 209 -51.15 -0.93 -18.30
CA LEU A 209 -50.30 -1.23 -19.46
C LEU A 209 -50.13 -2.73 -19.72
N GLY A 210 -50.50 -3.58 -18.74
CA GLY A 210 -50.35 -5.03 -18.80
C GLY A 210 -49.13 -5.55 -18.03
N PRO A 211 -49.10 -6.86 -17.70
CA PRO A 211 -48.07 -7.45 -16.82
C PRO A 211 -46.71 -7.62 -17.49
N ASP A 212 -46.64 -7.53 -18.81
CA ASP A 212 -45.42 -7.62 -19.61
C ASP A 212 -44.92 -6.23 -20.06
N ASP A 213 -45.41 -5.13 -19.48
CA ASP A 213 -44.91 -3.79 -19.83
C ASP A 213 -43.51 -3.53 -19.25
N ARG A 214 -42.69 -2.77 -19.98
CA ARG A 214 -41.33 -2.39 -19.55
C ARG A 214 -41.33 -1.70 -18.18
N SER A 215 -42.30 -0.86 -17.89
CA SER A 215 -42.41 -0.13 -16.61
C SER A 215 -42.63 -1.06 -15.42
N VAL A 216 -43.28 -2.21 -15.65
CA VAL A 216 -43.42 -3.29 -14.65
C VAL A 216 -42.05 -3.91 -14.37
N ALA A 217 -41.27 -4.21 -15.42
CA ALA A 217 -39.92 -4.75 -15.29
C ALA A 217 -38.96 -3.78 -14.56
N ASP A 218 -38.97 -2.50 -14.92
CA ASP A 218 -38.17 -1.45 -14.26
C ASP A 218 -38.48 -1.37 -12.76
N THR A 219 -39.77 -1.39 -12.42
CA THR A 219 -40.21 -1.28 -11.03
C THR A 219 -39.95 -2.57 -10.24
N LEU A 220 -40.06 -3.75 -10.87
CA LEU A 220 -39.67 -5.03 -10.28
C LEU A 220 -38.16 -5.09 -10.00
N HIS A 221 -37.33 -4.64 -10.95
CA HIS A 221 -35.88 -4.55 -10.75
C HIS A 221 -35.53 -3.68 -9.55
N ASN A 222 -36.14 -2.49 -9.43
CA ASN A 222 -35.91 -1.59 -8.30
C ASN A 222 -36.39 -2.16 -6.95
N LEU A 223 -37.52 -2.87 -6.95
CA LEU A 223 -38.00 -3.57 -5.76
C LEU A 223 -37.07 -4.75 -5.39
N ALA A 224 -36.52 -5.45 -6.38
CA ALA A 224 -35.54 -6.50 -6.16
C ALA A 224 -34.21 -5.96 -5.59
N ASN A 225 -33.74 -4.79 -6.06
CA ASN A 225 -32.60 -4.09 -5.45
C ASN A 225 -32.87 -3.80 -3.96
N LEU A 226 -34.04 -3.26 -3.64
CA LEU A 226 -34.46 -3.03 -2.24
C LEU A 226 -34.44 -4.32 -1.40
N PHE A 227 -34.93 -5.44 -1.95
CA PHE A 227 -34.87 -6.72 -1.25
C PHE A 227 -33.44 -7.24 -1.07
N ALA A 228 -32.57 -7.07 -2.07
CA ALA A 228 -31.17 -7.47 -1.97
C ALA A 228 -30.43 -6.65 -0.91
N ASP A 229 -30.69 -5.35 -0.80
CA ASP A 229 -30.12 -4.47 0.23
C ASP A 229 -30.55 -4.87 1.65
N LEU A 230 -31.79 -5.38 1.79
CA LEU A 230 -32.34 -5.94 3.03
C LEU A 230 -31.92 -7.39 3.31
N GLY A 231 -31.10 -8.01 2.44
CA GLY A 231 -30.73 -9.43 2.56
C GLY A 231 -31.87 -10.42 2.30
N ARG A 232 -33.01 -9.97 1.76
CA ARG A 232 -34.16 -10.81 1.34
C ARG A 232 -33.91 -11.42 -0.04
N TYR A 233 -32.84 -12.20 -0.16
CA TYR A 233 -32.32 -12.65 -1.45
C TYR A 233 -33.29 -13.50 -2.28
N GLY A 234 -34.15 -14.31 -1.67
CA GLY A 234 -35.13 -15.12 -2.41
C GLY A 234 -36.18 -14.26 -3.13
N GLU A 235 -36.61 -13.15 -2.50
CA GLU A 235 -37.54 -12.21 -3.13
C GLU A 235 -36.84 -11.35 -4.18
N ALA A 236 -35.58 -10.96 -3.93
CA ALA A 236 -34.76 -10.27 -4.91
C ALA A 236 -34.56 -11.12 -6.18
N GLU A 237 -34.18 -12.39 -6.02
CA GLU A 237 -34.00 -13.36 -7.11
C GLU A 237 -35.26 -13.49 -7.97
N SER A 238 -36.43 -13.69 -7.34
CA SER A 238 -37.71 -13.77 -8.04
C SER A 238 -38.04 -12.49 -8.80
N GLY A 239 -37.81 -11.31 -8.18
CA GLY A 239 -38.02 -10.02 -8.82
C GLY A 239 -37.11 -9.79 -10.03
N TYR A 240 -35.81 -10.08 -9.92
CA TYR A 240 -34.87 -9.95 -11.04
C TYR A 240 -35.20 -10.93 -12.17
N GLN A 241 -35.46 -12.21 -11.87
CA GLN A 241 -35.80 -13.21 -12.89
C GLN A 241 -37.06 -12.81 -13.65
N ARG A 242 -38.08 -12.30 -12.95
CA ARG A 242 -39.31 -11.79 -13.59
C ARG A 242 -39.04 -10.55 -14.45
N ALA A 243 -38.24 -9.60 -13.97
CA ALA A 243 -37.86 -8.43 -14.77
C ALA A 243 -37.09 -8.83 -16.04
N ILE A 244 -36.11 -9.73 -15.92
CA ILE A 244 -35.33 -10.27 -17.05
C ILE A 244 -36.25 -10.93 -18.08
N ALA A 245 -37.18 -11.78 -17.64
CA ALA A 245 -38.12 -12.47 -18.53
C ALA A 245 -39.03 -11.49 -19.30
N ILE A 246 -39.48 -10.41 -18.65
CA ILE A 246 -40.25 -9.35 -19.32
C ILE A 246 -39.38 -8.62 -20.34
N TYR A 247 -38.15 -8.22 -19.97
CA TYR A 247 -37.24 -7.54 -20.90
C TYR A 247 -36.91 -8.41 -22.12
N GLU A 248 -36.60 -9.69 -21.93
CA GLU A 248 -36.33 -10.63 -23.03
C GLU A 248 -37.51 -10.75 -23.99
N LYS A 249 -38.74 -10.78 -23.45
CA LYS A 249 -39.97 -10.86 -24.24
C LYS A 249 -40.26 -9.58 -25.03
N VAL A 250 -40.06 -8.41 -24.42
CA VAL A 250 -40.45 -7.11 -25.00
C VAL A 250 -39.38 -6.53 -25.92
N LEU A 251 -38.11 -6.65 -25.54
CA LEU A 251 -36.98 -5.97 -26.18
C LEU A 251 -36.06 -6.93 -26.95
N GLY A 252 -36.22 -8.24 -26.75
CA GLY A 252 -35.35 -9.28 -27.28
C GLY A 252 -34.15 -9.57 -26.36
N PRO A 253 -33.50 -10.73 -26.53
CA PRO A 253 -32.52 -11.27 -25.57
C PRO A 253 -31.17 -10.54 -25.51
N ASP A 254 -30.90 -9.65 -26.47
CA ASP A 254 -29.64 -8.90 -26.60
C ASP A 254 -29.78 -7.41 -26.19
N HIS A 255 -30.91 -7.01 -25.60
CA HIS A 255 -31.13 -5.60 -25.20
C HIS A 255 -30.36 -5.24 -23.92
N ALA A 256 -29.76 -4.03 -23.88
CA ALA A 256 -28.90 -3.58 -22.79
C ALA A 256 -29.56 -3.59 -21.39
N ASP A 257 -30.86 -3.29 -21.29
CA ASP A 257 -31.61 -3.32 -20.02
C ASP A 257 -31.61 -4.70 -19.31
N ILE A 258 -31.43 -5.79 -20.07
CA ILE A 258 -31.28 -7.14 -19.51
C ILE A 258 -30.00 -7.23 -18.69
N ALA A 259 -28.93 -6.56 -19.15
CA ALA A 259 -27.61 -6.60 -18.52
C ALA A 259 -27.63 -5.99 -17.11
N ASP A 260 -28.40 -4.91 -16.88
CA ASP A 260 -28.52 -4.30 -15.54
C ASP A 260 -29.18 -5.27 -14.54
N SER A 261 -30.22 -5.97 -14.96
CA SER A 261 -30.88 -6.97 -14.10
C SER A 261 -30.04 -8.23 -13.90
N LEU A 262 -29.29 -8.66 -14.91
CA LEU A 262 -28.33 -9.75 -14.79
C LEU A 262 -27.20 -9.42 -13.82
N ASP A 263 -26.64 -8.20 -13.90
CA ASP A 263 -25.61 -7.72 -12.97
C ASP A 263 -26.13 -7.68 -11.53
N SER A 264 -27.32 -7.11 -11.30
CA SER A 264 -27.89 -7.04 -9.94
C SER A 264 -28.20 -8.43 -9.38
N LEU A 265 -28.67 -9.37 -10.21
CA LEU A 265 -28.87 -10.76 -9.81
C LEU A 265 -27.54 -11.45 -9.50
N ALA A 266 -26.52 -11.25 -10.35
CA ALA A 266 -25.18 -11.77 -10.14
C ALA A 266 -24.57 -11.21 -8.84
N ASN A 267 -24.75 -9.91 -8.57
CA ASN A 267 -24.34 -9.27 -7.33
C ASN A 267 -25.04 -9.89 -6.12
N ALA A 268 -26.36 -10.11 -6.20
CA ALA A 268 -27.10 -10.77 -5.12
C ALA A 268 -26.58 -12.19 -4.84
N TYR A 269 -26.20 -12.97 -5.87
CA TYR A 269 -25.54 -14.26 -5.67
C TYR A 269 -24.12 -14.14 -5.11
N SER A 270 -23.34 -13.16 -5.58
CA SER A 270 -21.98 -12.88 -5.09
C SER A 270 -21.97 -12.49 -3.61
N GLU A 271 -22.93 -11.66 -3.18
CA GLU A 271 -23.13 -11.29 -1.77
C GLU A 271 -23.54 -12.47 -0.87
N GLN A 272 -24.09 -13.54 -1.46
CA GLN A 272 -24.37 -14.81 -0.80
C GLN A 272 -23.22 -15.82 -0.91
N GLY A 273 -22.07 -15.44 -1.47
CA GLY A 273 -20.94 -16.35 -1.70
C GLY A 273 -21.17 -17.41 -2.78
N LYS A 274 -22.26 -17.30 -3.56
CA LYS A 274 -22.62 -18.23 -4.66
C LYS A 274 -21.92 -17.82 -5.96
N TYR A 275 -20.59 -17.78 -5.92
CA TYR A 275 -19.77 -17.20 -7.00
C TYR A 275 -19.90 -17.94 -8.34
N ALA A 276 -19.97 -19.28 -8.31
CA ALA A 276 -20.16 -20.11 -9.51
C ALA A 276 -21.48 -19.84 -10.25
N ILE A 277 -22.49 -19.26 -9.60
CA ILE A 277 -23.75 -18.84 -10.22
C ILE A 277 -23.66 -17.38 -10.70
N ALA A 278 -22.94 -16.53 -9.97
CA ALA A 278 -22.75 -15.12 -10.32
C ALA A 278 -21.89 -14.92 -11.58
N GLU A 279 -20.80 -15.68 -11.73
CA GLU A 279 -19.86 -15.56 -12.85
C GLU A 279 -20.53 -15.64 -14.23
N PRO A 280 -21.33 -16.68 -14.58
CA PRO A 280 -21.97 -16.75 -15.89
C PRO A 280 -22.98 -15.63 -16.14
N LEU A 281 -23.60 -15.08 -15.10
CA LEU A 281 -24.54 -13.95 -15.22
C LEU A 281 -23.80 -12.65 -15.54
N TYR A 282 -22.67 -12.37 -14.87
CA TYR A 282 -21.81 -11.23 -15.20
C TYR A 282 -21.21 -11.34 -16.61
N LEU A 283 -20.78 -12.54 -17.00
CA LEU A 283 -20.26 -12.78 -18.35
C LEU A 283 -21.34 -12.57 -19.41
N ARG A 284 -22.57 -13.03 -19.17
CA ARG A 284 -23.71 -12.80 -20.06
C ARG A 284 -24.04 -11.32 -20.17
N SER A 285 -24.08 -10.61 -19.05
CA SER A 285 -24.30 -9.17 -18.98
C SER A 285 -23.25 -8.40 -19.79
N LEU A 286 -21.97 -8.71 -19.59
CA LEU A 286 -20.86 -8.13 -20.35
C LEU A 286 -21.01 -8.39 -21.85
N ALA A 287 -21.32 -9.62 -22.27
CA ALA A 287 -21.50 -9.97 -23.67
C ALA A 287 -22.67 -9.23 -24.33
N ILE A 288 -23.81 -9.09 -23.63
CA ILE A 288 -24.96 -8.30 -24.10
C ILE A 288 -24.53 -6.85 -24.32
N ARG A 289 -23.86 -6.23 -23.34
CA ARG A 289 -23.42 -4.84 -23.47
C ARG A 289 -22.36 -4.66 -24.57
N GLU A 290 -21.40 -5.56 -24.71
CA GLU A 290 -20.38 -5.49 -25.77
C GLU A 290 -21.04 -5.56 -27.16
N LYS A 291 -22.05 -6.42 -27.33
CA LYS A 291 -22.80 -6.55 -28.59
C LYS A 291 -23.70 -5.35 -28.87
N ALA A 292 -24.41 -4.84 -27.86
CA ALA A 292 -25.40 -3.78 -28.03
C ALA A 292 -24.78 -2.37 -28.12
N LEU A 293 -23.69 -2.12 -27.38
CA LEU A 293 -23.14 -0.78 -27.16
C LEU A 293 -21.71 -0.61 -27.71
N GLY A 294 -21.04 -1.71 -28.04
CA GLY A 294 -19.63 -1.73 -28.45
C GLY A 294 -18.64 -1.73 -27.28
N PRO A 295 -17.35 -2.01 -27.55
CA PRO A 295 -16.35 -2.30 -26.51
C PRO A 295 -15.85 -1.07 -25.73
N ASP A 296 -16.06 0.13 -26.27
CA ASP A 296 -15.61 1.40 -25.68
C ASP A 296 -16.71 2.12 -24.87
N HIS A 297 -17.89 1.51 -24.70
CA HIS A 297 -18.98 2.13 -23.97
C HIS A 297 -18.75 2.08 -22.44
N SER A 298 -19.14 3.13 -21.71
CA SER A 298 -18.83 3.24 -20.28
C SER A 298 -19.42 2.12 -19.41
N ASP A 299 -20.54 1.52 -19.84
CA ASP A 299 -21.17 0.42 -19.12
C ASP A 299 -20.41 -0.92 -19.27
N ILE A 300 -19.52 -1.04 -20.27
CA ILE A 300 -18.52 -2.12 -20.32
C ILE A 300 -17.56 -1.98 -19.14
N GLY A 301 -17.12 -0.75 -18.84
CA GLY A 301 -16.30 -0.45 -17.67
C GLY A 301 -16.95 -0.94 -16.37
N ASN A 302 -18.25 -0.67 -16.18
CA ASN A 302 -19.00 -1.15 -15.01
C ASN A 302 -19.05 -2.69 -14.96
N SER A 303 -19.36 -3.34 -16.08
CA SER A 303 -19.42 -4.81 -16.19
C SER A 303 -18.08 -5.46 -15.79
N LEU A 304 -16.98 -4.94 -16.34
CA LEU A 304 -15.63 -5.40 -16.06
C LEU A 304 -15.26 -5.20 -14.58
N ASN A 305 -15.66 -4.08 -13.98
CA ASN A 305 -15.44 -3.83 -12.56
C ASN A 305 -16.22 -4.81 -11.68
N ASN A 306 -17.47 -5.12 -12.03
CA ASN A 306 -18.27 -6.09 -11.27
C ASN A 306 -17.67 -7.50 -11.35
N LEU A 307 -17.20 -7.91 -12.53
CA LEU A 307 -16.50 -9.18 -12.70
C LEU A 307 -15.15 -9.21 -11.96
N ALA A 308 -14.40 -8.10 -11.98
CA ALA A 308 -13.18 -7.96 -11.20
C ALA A 308 -13.45 -8.08 -9.70
N GLU A 309 -14.54 -7.48 -9.21
CA GLU A 309 -14.96 -7.58 -7.81
C GLU A 309 -15.39 -9.00 -7.43
N LEU A 310 -16.06 -9.74 -8.31
CA LEU A 310 -16.34 -11.17 -8.12
C LEU A 310 -15.05 -11.96 -7.94
N TYR A 311 -14.09 -11.82 -8.86
CA TYR A 311 -12.81 -12.49 -8.77
C TYR A 311 -11.99 -12.04 -7.56
N ARG A 312 -12.10 -10.78 -7.15
CA ARG A 312 -11.51 -10.31 -5.88
C ARG A 312 -12.09 -11.03 -4.68
N ARG A 313 -13.41 -11.25 -4.65
CA ARG A 313 -14.10 -11.95 -3.55
C ARG A 313 -13.73 -13.43 -3.52
N GLU A 314 -13.59 -14.07 -4.67
CA GLU A 314 -13.01 -15.42 -4.80
C GLU A 314 -11.51 -15.47 -4.47
N GLY A 315 -10.86 -14.31 -4.46
CA GLY A 315 -9.42 -14.11 -4.30
C GLY A 315 -8.55 -14.57 -5.47
N ARG A 316 -9.18 -14.67 -6.64
CA ARG A 316 -8.57 -14.80 -7.97
C ARG A 316 -8.02 -13.45 -8.44
N TYR A 317 -7.02 -12.95 -7.71
CA TYR A 317 -6.50 -11.60 -7.93
C TYR A 317 -5.77 -11.43 -9.27
N ALA A 318 -5.19 -12.52 -9.81
CA ALA A 318 -4.50 -12.51 -11.10
C ALA A 318 -5.46 -12.21 -12.26
N GLU A 319 -6.72 -12.65 -12.16
CA GLU A 319 -7.78 -12.33 -13.11
C GLU A 319 -8.47 -10.99 -12.79
N ALA A 320 -8.62 -10.65 -11.50
CA ALA A 320 -9.30 -9.42 -11.08
C ALA A 320 -8.56 -8.14 -11.48
N VAL A 321 -7.23 -8.11 -11.32
CA VAL A 321 -6.44 -6.88 -11.57
C VAL A 321 -6.52 -6.42 -13.04
N PRO A 322 -6.27 -7.27 -14.05
CA PRO A 322 -6.37 -6.85 -15.46
C PRO A 322 -7.77 -6.37 -15.86
N LEU A 323 -8.83 -6.96 -15.30
CA LEU A 323 -10.21 -6.52 -15.56
C LEU A 323 -10.49 -5.14 -14.97
N SER A 324 -10.01 -4.88 -13.76
CA SER A 324 -10.15 -3.57 -13.11
C SER A 324 -9.31 -2.50 -13.81
N GLU A 325 -8.11 -2.84 -14.29
CA GLU A 325 -7.29 -1.95 -15.14
C GLU A 325 -8.03 -1.62 -16.46
N ARG A 326 -8.60 -2.62 -17.14
CA ARG A 326 -9.40 -2.41 -18.36
C ARG A 326 -10.65 -1.57 -18.08
N SER A 327 -11.31 -1.80 -16.94
CA SER A 327 -12.48 -1.01 -16.52
C SER A 327 -12.15 0.48 -16.37
N ALA A 328 -11.06 0.80 -15.68
CA ALA A 328 -10.61 2.17 -15.51
C ALA A 328 -10.27 2.82 -16.87
N MET A 329 -9.55 2.10 -17.73
CA MET A 329 -9.19 2.56 -19.07
C MET A 329 -10.42 2.83 -19.96
N VAL A 330 -11.38 1.90 -20.01
CA VAL A 330 -12.62 2.07 -20.81
C VAL A 330 -13.43 3.25 -20.28
N SER A 331 -13.58 3.37 -18.96
CA SER A 331 -14.30 4.48 -18.34
C SER A 331 -13.66 5.83 -18.67
N GLU A 332 -12.33 5.91 -18.62
CA GLU A 332 -11.57 7.11 -18.92
C GLU A 332 -11.63 7.48 -20.41
N LYS A 333 -11.50 6.50 -21.31
CA LYS A 333 -11.63 6.71 -22.76
C LYS A 333 -13.04 7.15 -23.15
N ALA A 334 -14.07 6.56 -22.55
CA ALA A 334 -15.47 6.82 -22.89
C ALA A 334 -15.98 8.17 -22.38
N LEU A 335 -15.56 8.57 -21.18
CA LEU A 335 -16.17 9.69 -20.45
C LEU A 335 -15.21 10.84 -20.15
N GLY A 336 -13.90 10.65 -20.41
CA GLY A 336 -12.85 11.58 -20.06
C GLY A 336 -12.26 11.34 -18.66
N PRO A 337 -11.05 11.87 -18.40
CA PRO A 337 -10.25 11.54 -17.21
C PRO A 337 -10.83 12.06 -15.88
N ASP A 338 -11.61 13.13 -15.93
CA ASP A 338 -12.20 13.77 -14.74
C ASP A 338 -13.61 13.25 -14.41
N HIS A 339 -14.11 12.23 -15.10
CA HIS A 339 -15.48 11.76 -14.88
C HIS A 339 -15.60 10.96 -13.57
N PRO A 340 -16.64 11.16 -12.74
CA PRO A 340 -16.79 10.43 -11.46
C PRO A 340 -16.81 8.89 -11.56
N LYS A 341 -17.30 8.32 -12.68
CA LYS A 341 -17.19 6.87 -12.95
C LYS A 341 -15.71 6.41 -13.05
N VAL A 342 -14.80 7.24 -13.55
CA VAL A 342 -13.35 6.95 -13.53
C VAL A 342 -12.84 6.89 -12.11
N ALA A 343 -13.27 7.82 -11.23
CA ALA A 343 -12.92 7.78 -9.82
C ALA A 343 -13.39 6.49 -9.12
N ILE A 344 -14.58 5.99 -9.46
CA ILE A 344 -15.08 4.70 -8.93
C ILE A 344 -14.17 3.55 -9.38
N ALA A 345 -13.89 3.45 -10.68
CA ALA A 345 -13.04 2.40 -11.23
C ALA A 345 -11.63 2.43 -10.62
N LEU A 346 -11.03 3.61 -10.49
CA LEU A 346 -9.72 3.80 -9.83
C LEU A 346 -9.76 3.47 -8.34
N GLY A 347 -10.83 3.82 -7.62
CA GLY A 347 -10.97 3.49 -6.21
C GLY A 347 -10.95 1.98 -5.96
N ASN A 348 -11.65 1.22 -6.82
CA ASN A 348 -11.72 -0.24 -6.80
C ASN A 348 -10.41 -0.88 -7.22
N LEU A 349 -9.80 -0.39 -8.30
CA LEU A 349 -8.46 -0.80 -8.74
C LEU A 349 -7.43 -0.59 -7.63
N GLY A 350 -7.50 0.55 -6.94
CA GLY A 350 -6.63 0.84 -5.82
C GLY A 350 -6.84 -0.10 -4.62
N SER A 351 -8.07 -0.54 -4.35
CA SER A 351 -8.33 -1.59 -3.35
C SER A 351 -7.71 -2.93 -3.77
N LEU A 352 -7.84 -3.31 -5.03
CA LEU A 352 -7.24 -4.53 -5.58
C LEU A 352 -5.71 -4.51 -5.47
N TYR A 353 -5.08 -3.40 -5.85
CA TYR A 353 -3.65 -3.21 -5.70
C TYR A 353 -3.18 -3.31 -4.25
N ALA A 354 -3.93 -2.77 -3.30
CA ALA A 354 -3.59 -2.86 -1.88
C ALA A 354 -3.54 -4.32 -1.40
N ILE A 355 -4.53 -5.12 -1.82
CA ILE A 355 -4.65 -6.55 -1.44
C ILE A 355 -3.47 -7.36 -1.97
N VAL A 356 -3.03 -7.10 -3.21
CA VAL A 356 -1.88 -7.81 -3.81
C VAL A 356 -0.52 -7.24 -3.40
N GLY A 357 -0.47 -6.31 -2.45
CA GLY A 357 0.76 -5.70 -1.93
C GLY A 357 1.38 -4.63 -2.84
N ARG A 358 0.70 -4.24 -3.92
CA ARG A 358 1.07 -3.11 -4.80
C ARG A 358 0.65 -1.78 -4.14
N HIS A 359 1.17 -1.52 -2.95
CA HIS A 359 0.73 -0.39 -2.11
C HIS A 359 0.93 0.99 -2.76
N SER A 360 1.97 1.16 -3.59
CA SER A 360 2.20 2.41 -4.33
C SER A 360 1.13 2.63 -5.40
N ASP A 361 0.78 1.60 -6.18
CA ASP A 361 -0.26 1.70 -7.22
C ASP A 361 -1.66 1.85 -6.59
N ALA A 362 -1.85 1.25 -5.41
CA ALA A 362 -3.05 1.43 -4.60
C ALA A 362 -3.22 2.89 -4.17
N GLU A 363 -2.15 3.49 -3.67
CA GLU A 363 -2.12 4.88 -3.21
C GLU A 363 -2.40 5.83 -4.36
N ARG A 364 -1.74 5.63 -5.51
CA ARG A 364 -2.00 6.32 -6.78
C ARG A 364 -3.48 6.35 -7.14
N SER A 365 -4.05 5.16 -7.33
CA SER A 365 -5.41 5.05 -7.84
C SER A 365 -6.43 5.65 -6.86
N LYS A 366 -6.22 5.48 -5.55
CA LYS A 366 -7.10 6.06 -4.51
C LYS A 366 -6.95 7.58 -4.40
N LYS A 367 -5.74 8.12 -4.53
CA LYS A 367 -5.52 9.58 -4.58
C LYS A 367 -6.20 10.17 -5.81
N ARG A 368 -5.93 9.64 -7.01
CA ARG A 368 -6.57 10.09 -8.26
C ARG A 368 -8.10 10.07 -8.17
N ALA A 369 -8.67 9.01 -7.60
CA ALA A 369 -10.10 8.93 -7.33
C ALA A 369 -10.61 10.01 -6.37
N LEU A 370 -9.85 10.34 -5.32
CA LEU A 370 -10.19 11.41 -4.39
C LEU A 370 -10.16 12.78 -5.07
N GLU A 371 -9.16 13.08 -5.90
CA GLU A 371 -9.03 14.39 -6.58
C GLU A 371 -10.16 14.61 -7.56
N ILE A 372 -10.50 13.60 -8.37
CA ILE A 372 -11.63 13.67 -9.30
C ILE A 372 -12.92 14.00 -8.53
N ARG A 373 -13.17 13.31 -7.41
CA ARG A 373 -14.38 13.55 -6.60
C ARG A 373 -14.37 14.91 -5.92
N GLU A 374 -13.25 15.35 -5.35
CA GLU A 374 -13.13 16.69 -4.73
C GLU A 374 -13.34 17.80 -5.77
N LYS A 375 -12.81 17.63 -6.99
CA LYS A 375 -12.94 18.58 -8.10
C LYS A 375 -14.38 18.70 -8.62
N ILE A 376 -15.06 17.57 -8.83
CA ILE A 376 -16.39 17.54 -9.46
C ILE A 376 -17.53 17.76 -8.46
N LEU A 377 -17.45 17.14 -7.29
CA LEU A 377 -18.56 17.10 -6.32
C LEU A 377 -18.36 18.11 -5.17
N GLY A 378 -17.15 18.64 -5.01
CA GLY A 378 -16.76 19.49 -3.89
C GLY A 378 -16.28 18.70 -2.66
N PRO A 379 -15.54 19.34 -1.75
CA PRO A 379 -14.79 18.67 -0.67
C PRO A 379 -15.66 18.10 0.47
N ASP A 380 -16.94 18.50 0.54
CA ASP A 380 -17.89 18.11 1.59
C ASP A 380 -18.93 17.07 1.10
N HIS A 381 -18.75 16.52 -0.10
CA HIS A 381 -19.69 15.54 -0.65
C HIS A 381 -19.50 14.15 -0.01
N PRO A 382 -20.58 13.37 0.27
CA PRO A 382 -20.47 12.03 0.85
C PRO A 382 -19.49 11.08 0.13
N GLN A 383 -19.45 11.10 -1.20
CA GLN A 383 -18.51 10.25 -1.97
C GLN A 383 -17.03 10.64 -1.80
N VAL A 384 -16.73 11.88 -1.40
CA VAL A 384 -15.37 12.27 -0.99
C VAL A 384 -15.00 11.57 0.32
N ALA A 385 -15.94 11.44 1.25
CA ALA A 385 -15.73 10.67 2.47
C ALA A 385 -15.38 9.19 2.17
N ASP A 386 -16.00 8.57 1.17
CA ASP A 386 -15.69 7.19 0.77
C ASP A 386 -14.25 7.02 0.26
N SER A 387 -13.78 7.98 -0.54
CA SER A 387 -12.38 8.00 -1.00
C SER A 387 -11.42 8.21 0.16
N LEU A 388 -11.73 9.14 1.07
CA LEU A 388 -10.92 9.39 2.27
C LEU A 388 -10.85 8.16 3.17
N HIS A 389 -11.98 7.50 3.41
CA HIS A 389 -12.05 6.26 4.18
C HIS A 389 -11.20 5.17 3.53
N SER A 390 -11.36 4.97 2.23
CA SER A 390 -10.61 3.96 1.46
C SER A 390 -9.10 4.19 1.51
N LEU A 391 -8.66 5.44 1.41
CA LEU A 391 -7.25 5.82 1.53
C LEU A 391 -6.74 5.65 2.98
N ALA A 392 -7.59 5.90 3.97
CA ALA A 392 -7.25 5.69 5.37
C ALA A 392 -6.99 4.22 5.70
N ILE A 393 -7.79 3.30 5.14
CA ILE A 393 -7.55 1.86 5.28
C ILE A 393 -6.19 1.47 4.70
N LEU A 394 -5.83 1.98 3.52
CA LEU A 394 -4.50 1.74 2.95
C LEU A 394 -3.37 2.24 3.86
N TYR A 395 -3.50 3.41 4.47
CA TYR A 395 -2.50 3.91 5.43
C TYR A 395 -2.49 3.15 6.74
N TYR A 396 -3.63 2.64 7.19
CA TYR A 396 -3.68 1.71 8.32
C TYR A 396 -2.88 0.44 8.01
N ASP A 397 -3.06 -0.17 6.83
CA ASP A 397 -2.34 -1.37 6.40
C ASP A 397 -0.82 -1.14 6.27
N LYS A 398 -0.42 0.09 5.89
CA LYS A 398 0.99 0.52 5.85
C LYS A 398 1.59 0.86 7.23
N GLY A 399 0.80 0.76 8.32
CA GLY A 399 1.21 1.15 9.67
C GLY A 399 1.30 2.66 9.90
N GLN A 400 0.82 3.48 8.96
CA GLN A 400 0.80 4.95 9.02
C GLN A 400 -0.45 5.44 9.77
N TYR A 401 -0.59 5.00 11.02
CA TYR A 401 -1.80 5.21 11.82
C TYR A 401 -2.19 6.67 12.06
N SER A 402 -1.21 7.59 12.08
CA SER A 402 -1.49 9.03 12.25
C SER A 402 -2.24 9.63 11.05
N ASP A 403 -1.90 9.21 9.84
CA ASP A 403 -2.50 9.72 8.61
C ASP A 403 -3.87 9.07 8.40
N ALA A 404 -3.98 7.76 8.66
CA ALA A 404 -5.26 7.05 8.71
C ALA A 404 -6.27 7.72 9.66
N GLU A 405 -5.84 8.11 10.87
CA GLU A 405 -6.72 8.78 11.85
C GLU A 405 -7.27 10.11 11.32
N ARG A 406 -6.40 10.90 10.68
CA ARG A 406 -6.79 12.21 10.14
C ARG A 406 -7.82 12.08 9.03
N LEU A 407 -7.61 11.13 8.12
CA LEU A 407 -8.52 10.85 7.02
C LEU A 407 -9.87 10.30 7.49
N LEU A 408 -9.88 9.35 8.45
CA LEU A 408 -11.12 8.80 9.01
C LEU A 408 -11.95 9.86 9.74
N LYS A 409 -11.31 10.77 10.49
CA LYS A 409 -12.02 11.89 11.14
C LYS A 409 -12.64 12.84 10.13
N ARG A 410 -11.95 13.16 9.03
CA ARG A 410 -12.49 13.99 7.95
C ARG A 410 -13.67 13.28 7.26
N SER A 411 -13.52 12.00 6.93
CA SER A 411 -14.60 11.15 6.39
C SER A 411 -15.84 11.17 7.29
N LEU A 412 -15.66 10.94 8.59
CA LEU A 412 -16.75 10.94 9.56
C LEU A 412 -17.47 12.30 9.60
N SER A 413 -16.72 13.39 9.69
CA SER A 413 -17.28 14.75 9.74
C SER A 413 -18.09 15.11 8.49
N ILE A 414 -17.61 14.70 7.30
CA ILE A 414 -18.33 14.92 6.05
C ILE A 414 -19.66 14.15 6.05
N ARG A 415 -19.64 12.86 6.41
CA ARG A 415 -20.85 12.03 6.45
C ARG A 415 -21.86 12.54 7.48
N GLU A 416 -21.41 12.93 8.67
CA GLU A 416 -22.30 13.50 9.70
C GLU A 416 -22.97 14.80 9.24
N LYS A 417 -22.21 15.69 8.56
CA LYS A 417 -22.73 16.97 8.05
C LYS A 417 -23.70 16.77 6.89
N ALA A 418 -23.37 15.89 5.94
CA ALA A 418 -24.11 15.73 4.70
C ALA A 418 -25.33 14.80 4.82
N LEU A 419 -25.21 13.71 5.59
CA LEU A 419 -26.25 12.66 5.68
C LEU A 419 -26.99 12.69 7.03
N GLY A 420 -26.47 13.41 8.02
CA GLY A 420 -26.96 13.43 9.39
C GLY A 420 -26.36 12.33 10.27
N PRO A 421 -26.41 12.49 11.60
CA PRO A 421 -25.69 11.66 12.56
C PRO A 421 -26.23 10.22 12.72
N TRP A 422 -27.40 9.94 12.16
CA TRP A 422 -28.08 8.63 12.27
C TRP A 422 -28.06 7.83 10.95
N HIS A 423 -27.32 8.28 9.94
CA HIS A 423 -27.19 7.56 8.68
C HIS A 423 -26.24 6.36 8.81
N PRO A 424 -26.53 5.18 8.22
CA PRO A 424 -25.65 4.01 8.27
C PRO A 424 -24.19 4.24 7.87
N ASP A 425 -23.93 5.12 6.91
CA ASP A 425 -22.56 5.43 6.47
C ASP A 425 -21.70 6.10 7.54
N VAL A 426 -22.33 6.79 8.49
CA VAL A 426 -21.65 7.35 9.68
C VAL A 426 -21.10 6.19 10.52
N ALA A 427 -21.89 5.14 10.71
CA ALA A 427 -21.49 3.94 11.45
C ALA A 427 -20.25 3.25 10.84
N ILE A 428 -20.14 3.20 9.50
CA ILE A 428 -18.95 2.65 8.81
C ILE A 428 -17.66 3.40 9.20
N SER A 429 -17.70 4.74 9.21
CA SER A 429 -16.53 5.53 9.60
C SER A 429 -16.20 5.39 11.09
N MET A 430 -17.24 5.24 11.94
CA MET A 430 -17.06 4.99 13.38
C MET A 430 -16.39 3.64 13.66
N ASP A 431 -16.78 2.56 12.96
CA ASP A 431 -16.19 1.22 13.12
C ASP A 431 -14.69 1.21 12.78
N SER A 432 -14.31 1.79 11.63
CA SER A 432 -12.91 1.86 11.22
C SER A 432 -12.09 2.75 12.13
N LEU A 433 -12.65 3.88 12.61
CA LEU A 433 -11.98 4.73 13.59
C LEU A 433 -11.80 4.04 14.94
N ALA A 434 -12.81 3.31 15.42
CA ALA A 434 -12.72 2.53 16.64
C ALA A 434 -11.62 1.46 16.55
N THR A 435 -11.55 0.75 15.43
CA THR A 435 -10.50 -0.24 15.15
C THR A 435 -9.10 0.40 15.23
N LEU A 436 -8.92 1.56 14.61
CA LEU A 436 -7.65 2.30 14.66
C LEU A 436 -7.27 2.74 16.09
N LEU A 437 -8.24 3.19 16.89
CA LEU A 437 -8.01 3.63 18.27
C LEU A 437 -7.58 2.48 19.20
N VAL A 438 -8.10 1.28 18.96
CA VAL A 438 -7.67 0.07 19.67
C VAL A 438 -6.20 -0.23 19.39
N GLU A 439 -5.79 -0.24 18.12
CA GLU A 439 -4.44 -0.65 17.72
C GLU A 439 -3.36 0.37 18.09
N ARG A 440 -3.62 1.67 17.92
CA ARG A 440 -2.58 2.70 18.09
C ARG A 440 -2.34 3.10 19.56
N ARG A 441 -3.40 3.14 20.36
CA ARG A 441 -3.37 3.82 21.67
C ARG A 441 -4.05 3.04 22.80
N GLN A 442 -4.56 1.84 22.54
CA GLN A 442 -5.31 1.06 23.54
C GLN A 442 -6.48 1.89 24.13
N GLN A 443 -7.08 2.78 23.33
CA GLN A 443 -8.15 3.69 23.76
C GLN A 443 -9.51 2.99 23.74
N TYR A 444 -9.62 1.91 24.52
CA TYR A 444 -10.76 1.01 24.54
C TYR A 444 -12.09 1.70 24.84
N ARG A 445 -12.11 2.68 25.76
CA ARG A 445 -13.34 3.39 26.11
C ARG A 445 -13.91 4.19 24.95
N GLN A 446 -13.06 4.93 24.22
CA GLN A 446 -13.50 5.71 23.07
C GLN A 446 -13.96 4.81 21.93
N ALA A 447 -13.23 3.72 21.67
CA ALA A 447 -13.62 2.70 20.70
C ALA A 447 -14.98 2.07 21.07
N GLU A 448 -15.22 1.74 22.34
CA GLU A 448 -16.49 1.20 22.81
C GLU A 448 -17.65 2.17 22.58
N THR A 449 -17.47 3.46 22.87
CA THR A 449 -18.49 4.48 22.62
C THR A 449 -18.85 4.56 21.14
N LEU A 450 -17.85 4.56 20.26
CA LEU A 450 -18.07 4.61 18.80
C LEU A 450 -18.78 3.35 18.30
N LEU A 451 -18.35 2.16 18.72
CA LEU A 451 -18.95 0.89 18.29
C LEU A 451 -20.39 0.71 18.79
N ARG A 452 -20.69 1.13 20.03
CA ARG A 452 -22.06 1.11 20.56
C ARG A 452 -22.98 2.05 19.76
N LYS A 453 -22.52 3.26 19.44
CA LYS A 453 -23.28 4.21 18.61
C LYS A 453 -23.46 3.68 17.18
N SER A 454 -22.42 3.09 16.59
CA SER A 454 -22.48 2.42 15.28
C SER A 454 -23.53 1.31 15.25
N LEU A 455 -23.53 0.43 16.26
CA LEU A 455 -24.52 -0.64 16.40
C LEU A 455 -25.94 -0.09 16.49
N GLU A 456 -26.17 0.92 17.32
CA GLU A 456 -27.48 1.55 17.48
C GLU A 456 -27.99 2.18 16.17
N ILE A 457 -27.10 2.85 15.42
CA ILE A 457 -27.42 3.42 14.10
C ILE A 457 -27.88 2.32 13.15
N ARG A 458 -27.12 1.21 13.06
CA ARG A 458 -27.47 0.10 12.14
C ARG A 458 -28.71 -0.66 12.56
N GLU A 459 -28.94 -0.88 13.86
CA GLU A 459 -30.15 -1.53 14.37
C GLU A 459 -31.40 -0.70 14.06
N ARG A 460 -31.32 0.62 14.17
CA ARG A 460 -32.43 1.53 13.81
C ARG A 460 -32.70 1.53 12.30
N ALA A 461 -31.65 1.48 11.48
CA ALA A 461 -31.77 1.59 10.03
C ALA A 461 -32.23 0.29 9.35
N PHE A 462 -31.71 -0.86 9.79
CA PHE A 462 -31.92 -2.15 9.11
C PHE A 462 -32.71 -3.17 9.93
N GLY A 463 -32.91 -2.92 11.24
CA GLY A 463 -33.49 -3.89 12.16
C GLY A 463 -32.45 -4.85 12.77
N ALA A 464 -32.84 -5.54 13.84
CA ALA A 464 -31.92 -6.29 14.71
C ALA A 464 -31.27 -7.54 14.09
N GLU A 465 -31.81 -8.04 12.96
CA GLU A 465 -31.45 -9.31 12.31
C GLU A 465 -30.72 -9.08 10.97
N ASP A 466 -30.23 -7.87 10.72
CA ASP A 466 -29.53 -7.53 9.47
C ASP A 466 -28.03 -7.87 9.51
N ARG A 467 -27.47 -8.20 8.33
CA ARG A 467 -26.04 -8.54 8.18
C ARG A 467 -25.08 -7.41 8.55
N ASN A 468 -25.48 -6.14 8.36
CA ASN A 468 -24.66 -4.99 8.73
C ASN A 468 -24.67 -4.78 10.25
N VAL A 469 -25.78 -5.13 10.91
CA VAL A 469 -25.87 -5.19 12.38
C VAL A 469 -24.94 -6.26 12.93
N ALA A 470 -24.94 -7.47 12.33
CA ALA A 470 -23.98 -8.52 12.69
C ALA A 470 -22.52 -8.04 12.58
N SER A 471 -22.17 -7.28 11.55
CA SER A 471 -20.81 -6.71 11.38
C SER A 471 -20.42 -5.72 12.50
N SER A 472 -21.36 -4.88 12.97
CA SER A 472 -21.13 -4.01 14.13
C SER A 472 -20.99 -4.81 15.43
N ILE A 473 -21.82 -5.85 15.59
CA ILE A 473 -21.77 -6.77 16.74
C ILE A 473 -20.40 -7.44 16.82
N GLU A 474 -19.85 -7.93 15.71
CA GLU A 474 -18.52 -8.54 15.68
C GLU A 474 -17.41 -7.57 16.06
N SER A 475 -17.49 -6.33 15.56
CA SER A 475 -16.51 -5.30 15.91
C SER A 475 -16.50 -5.03 17.41
N LEU A 476 -17.69 -4.98 18.03
CA LEU A 476 -17.83 -4.81 19.47
C LEU A 476 -17.41 -6.07 20.26
N ALA A 477 -17.74 -7.26 19.77
CA ALA A 477 -17.31 -8.54 20.36
C ALA A 477 -15.78 -8.66 20.36
N LYS A 478 -15.13 -8.32 19.24
CA LYS A 478 -13.67 -8.30 19.11
C LYS A 478 -13.02 -7.31 20.06
N LEU A 479 -13.63 -6.14 20.26
CA LEU A 479 -13.19 -5.16 21.26
C LEU A 479 -13.21 -5.75 22.68
N TYR A 480 -14.30 -6.41 23.08
CA TYR A 480 -14.42 -7.02 24.41
C TYR A 480 -13.50 -8.24 24.59
N SER A 481 -13.40 -9.08 23.56
CA SER A 481 -12.50 -10.23 23.55
C SER A 481 -11.05 -9.80 23.76
N ARG A 482 -10.60 -8.71 23.10
CA ARG A 482 -9.27 -8.10 23.33
C ARG A 482 -9.08 -7.55 24.75
N GLN A 483 -10.14 -7.14 25.43
CA GLN A 483 -10.09 -6.71 26.84
C GLN A 483 -10.15 -7.90 27.81
N GLY A 484 -10.28 -9.14 27.32
CA GLY A 484 -10.52 -10.34 28.14
C GLY A 484 -11.93 -10.41 28.76
N ARG A 485 -12.86 -9.59 28.27
CA ARG A 485 -14.25 -9.45 28.76
C ARG A 485 -15.19 -10.42 28.04
N TYR A 486 -14.91 -11.71 28.20
CA TYR A 486 -15.55 -12.81 27.46
C TYR A 486 -17.04 -12.99 27.77
N GLU A 487 -17.47 -12.57 28.95
CA GLU A 487 -18.88 -12.51 29.35
C GLU A 487 -19.71 -11.59 28.45
N TYR A 488 -19.09 -10.60 27.80
CA TYR A 488 -19.73 -9.71 26.84
C TYR A 488 -19.46 -10.09 25.38
N SER A 489 -18.29 -10.62 25.03
CA SER A 489 -17.98 -10.97 23.63
C SER A 489 -18.67 -12.24 23.16
N GLU A 490 -18.72 -13.29 23.98
CA GLU A 490 -19.32 -14.58 23.57
C GLU A 490 -20.78 -14.44 23.13
N PRO A 491 -21.71 -13.82 23.90
CA PRO A 491 -23.10 -13.67 23.46
C PRO A 491 -23.24 -12.85 22.17
N LEU A 492 -22.36 -11.86 21.98
CA LEU A 492 -22.34 -11.04 20.77
C LEU A 492 -21.88 -11.85 19.56
N TYR A 493 -20.81 -12.64 19.68
CA TYR A 493 -20.39 -13.52 18.59
C TYR A 493 -21.46 -14.57 18.25
N GLN A 494 -22.13 -15.15 19.25
CA GLN A 494 -23.23 -16.09 19.02
C GLN A 494 -24.41 -15.44 18.29
N ARG A 495 -24.77 -14.20 18.67
CA ARG A 495 -25.79 -13.41 17.97
C ARG A 495 -25.39 -13.12 16.53
N SER A 496 -24.15 -12.67 16.29
CA SER A 496 -23.62 -12.44 14.94
C SER A 496 -23.68 -13.72 14.09
N ARG A 497 -23.20 -14.85 14.64
CA ARG A 497 -23.23 -16.16 13.98
C ARG A 497 -24.64 -16.55 13.56
N GLY A 498 -25.62 -16.41 14.46
CA GLY A 498 -27.02 -16.72 14.17
C GLY A 498 -27.61 -15.86 13.05
N ILE A 499 -27.28 -14.57 13.03
CA ILE A 499 -27.71 -13.65 11.97
C ILE A 499 -27.08 -14.05 10.63
N PHE A 500 -25.76 -14.24 10.56
CA PHE A 500 -25.10 -14.61 9.31
C PHE A 500 -25.54 -15.98 8.78
N GLU A 501 -25.71 -16.98 9.64
CA GLU A 501 -26.17 -18.31 9.24
C GLU A 501 -27.60 -18.27 8.66
N LYS A 502 -28.47 -17.43 9.22
CA LYS A 502 -29.85 -17.22 8.73
C LYS A 502 -29.91 -16.41 7.43
N VAL A 503 -29.14 -15.34 7.31
CA VAL A 503 -29.22 -14.39 6.17
C VAL A 503 -28.37 -14.85 4.98
N LEU A 504 -27.17 -15.37 5.21
CA LEU A 504 -26.20 -15.73 4.16
C LEU A 504 -26.10 -17.25 3.94
N GLY A 505 -26.59 -18.05 4.88
CA GLY A 505 -26.52 -19.51 4.85
C GLY A 505 -25.33 -20.10 5.61
N PRO A 506 -25.34 -21.42 5.87
CA PRO A 506 -24.39 -22.10 6.76
C PRO A 506 -22.98 -22.31 6.20
N ASP A 507 -22.78 -22.06 4.89
CA ASP A 507 -21.52 -22.26 4.17
C ASP A 507 -20.90 -20.94 3.68
N HIS A 508 -21.37 -19.80 4.15
CA HIS A 508 -20.87 -18.50 3.70
C HIS A 508 -19.49 -18.18 4.30
N PRO A 509 -18.51 -17.65 3.54
CA PRO A 509 -17.17 -17.30 4.06
C PRO A 509 -17.14 -16.39 5.28
N ARG A 510 -18.02 -15.38 5.36
CA ARG A 510 -18.13 -14.54 6.59
C ARG A 510 -18.41 -15.36 7.85
N LEU A 511 -19.13 -16.47 7.74
CA LEU A 511 -19.36 -17.36 8.88
C LEU A 511 -18.06 -18.04 9.31
N ALA A 512 -17.15 -18.37 8.38
CA ALA A 512 -15.83 -18.92 8.72
C ALA A 512 -15.00 -17.93 9.55
N ASP A 513 -15.09 -16.62 9.27
CA ASP A 513 -14.43 -15.59 10.06
C ASP A 513 -15.02 -15.50 11.47
N THR A 514 -16.35 -15.48 11.60
CA THR A 514 -17.05 -15.50 12.90
C THR A 514 -16.67 -16.75 13.71
N LEU A 515 -16.70 -17.93 13.08
CA LEU A 515 -16.34 -19.21 13.70
C LEU A 515 -14.90 -19.20 14.17
N SER A 516 -13.98 -18.66 13.38
CA SER A 516 -12.56 -18.54 13.75
C SER A 516 -12.36 -17.60 14.94
N ASN A 517 -13.14 -16.52 15.04
CA ASN A 517 -13.10 -15.60 16.18
C ASN A 517 -13.62 -16.27 17.47
N ILE A 518 -14.75 -16.99 17.39
CA ILE A 518 -15.30 -17.75 18.52
C ILE A 518 -14.30 -18.85 18.95
N ALA A 519 -13.77 -19.61 17.99
CA ALA A 519 -12.76 -20.63 18.24
C ALA A 519 -11.53 -20.06 18.95
N HIS A 520 -11.06 -18.89 18.52
CA HIS A 520 -9.94 -18.21 19.15
C HIS A 520 -10.22 -17.79 20.59
N GLU A 521 -11.45 -17.40 20.90
CA GLU A 521 -11.86 -17.10 22.28
C GLU A 521 -11.87 -18.36 23.16
N HIS A 522 -12.43 -19.48 22.67
CA HIS A 522 -12.34 -20.76 23.37
C HIS A 522 -10.89 -21.21 23.58
N GLU A 523 -10.06 -21.11 22.54
CA GLU A 523 -8.63 -21.45 22.57
C GLU A 523 -7.87 -20.60 23.60
N THR A 524 -8.12 -19.29 23.66
CA THR A 524 -7.48 -18.38 24.62
C THR A 524 -7.86 -18.71 26.07
N ARG A 525 -9.04 -19.32 26.27
CA ARG A 525 -9.53 -19.79 27.56
C ARG A 525 -9.15 -21.25 27.86
N GLY A 526 -8.35 -21.90 27.01
CA GLY A 526 -7.93 -23.30 27.17
C GLY A 526 -9.02 -24.34 26.86
N ARG A 527 -10.15 -23.93 26.26
CA ARG A 527 -11.25 -24.82 25.86
C ARG A 527 -11.03 -25.37 24.45
N TYR A 528 -9.96 -26.13 24.27
CA TYR A 528 -9.52 -26.58 22.94
C TYR A 528 -10.52 -27.52 22.24
N ALA A 529 -11.19 -28.39 22.99
CA ALA A 529 -12.24 -29.29 22.48
C ALA A 529 -13.45 -28.53 21.87
N GLU A 530 -13.72 -27.31 22.34
CA GLU A 530 -14.75 -26.44 21.77
C GLU A 530 -14.23 -25.63 20.56
N ALA A 531 -12.94 -25.28 20.56
CA ALA A 531 -12.31 -24.48 19.51
C ALA A 531 -12.02 -25.28 18.22
N GLU A 532 -11.53 -26.51 18.33
CA GLU A 532 -11.15 -27.36 17.20
C GLU A 532 -12.27 -27.55 16.16
N PRO A 533 -13.50 -27.98 16.51
CA PRO A 533 -14.56 -28.18 15.53
C PRO A 533 -14.98 -26.87 14.83
N LEU A 534 -14.84 -25.73 15.49
CA LEU A 534 -15.14 -24.42 14.92
C LEU A 534 -14.08 -24.02 13.88
N TYR A 535 -12.79 -24.20 14.18
CA TYR A 535 -11.72 -23.98 13.20
C TYR A 535 -11.80 -24.95 12.01
N LEU A 536 -12.14 -26.23 12.24
CA LEU A 536 -12.34 -27.21 11.16
C LEU A 536 -13.54 -26.84 10.28
N ARG A 537 -14.64 -26.36 10.88
CA ARG A 537 -15.80 -25.86 10.12
C ARG A 537 -15.43 -24.63 9.29
N ALA A 538 -14.70 -23.68 9.87
CA ALA A 538 -14.21 -22.50 9.15
C ALA A 538 -13.28 -22.89 7.98
N LEU A 539 -12.36 -23.84 8.19
CA LEU A 539 -11.50 -24.40 7.15
C LEU A 539 -12.33 -24.98 5.99
N LYS A 540 -13.30 -25.85 6.30
CA LYS A 540 -14.16 -26.51 5.32
C LYS A 540 -14.97 -25.50 4.49
N ILE A 541 -15.50 -24.46 5.12
CA ILE A 541 -16.23 -23.38 4.45
C ILE A 541 -15.30 -22.65 3.45
N ASN A 542 -14.10 -22.28 3.90
CA ASN A 542 -13.14 -21.57 3.05
C ASN A 542 -12.64 -22.45 1.90
N GLU A 543 -12.38 -23.74 2.12
CA GLU A 543 -11.99 -24.68 1.08
C GLU A 543 -13.10 -24.89 0.04
N LYS A 544 -14.34 -25.06 0.49
CA LYS A 544 -15.49 -25.20 -0.40
C LYS A 544 -15.69 -23.96 -1.27
N THR A 545 -15.44 -22.78 -0.73
CA THR A 545 -15.72 -21.52 -1.42
C THR A 545 -14.59 -21.06 -2.32
N PHE A 546 -13.34 -21.16 -1.85
CA PHE A 546 -12.18 -20.59 -2.54
C PHE A 546 -11.21 -21.63 -3.12
N GLY A 547 -11.40 -22.91 -2.79
CA GLY A 547 -10.45 -23.97 -3.12
C GLY A 547 -9.33 -24.14 -2.07
N ALA A 548 -8.65 -25.28 -2.12
CA ALA A 548 -7.71 -25.73 -1.09
C ALA A 548 -6.41 -24.90 -1.00
N ASP A 549 -6.04 -24.20 -2.07
CA ASP A 549 -4.79 -23.45 -2.19
C ASP A 549 -4.95 -21.94 -1.94
N HIS A 550 -6.15 -21.50 -1.58
CA HIS A 550 -6.48 -20.09 -1.45
C HIS A 550 -5.94 -19.45 -0.16
N SER A 551 -5.61 -18.16 -0.19
CA SER A 551 -5.03 -17.46 0.98
C SER A 551 -5.97 -17.45 2.19
N ASN A 552 -7.30 -17.44 2.01
CA ASN A 552 -8.25 -17.50 3.13
C ASN A 552 -8.26 -18.84 3.87
N VAL A 553 -7.71 -19.91 3.27
CA VAL A 553 -7.52 -21.22 3.91
C VAL A 553 -6.36 -21.16 4.91
N SER A 554 -5.37 -20.29 4.66
CA SER A 554 -4.15 -20.21 5.50
C SER A 554 -4.43 -19.76 6.94
N LEU A 555 -5.45 -18.91 7.18
CA LEU A 555 -5.82 -18.45 8.52
C LEU A 555 -6.29 -19.60 9.43
N PRO A 556 -7.36 -20.35 9.11
CA PRO A 556 -7.80 -21.46 9.95
C PRO A 556 -6.75 -22.57 10.04
N LEU A 557 -5.93 -22.81 8.99
CA LEU A 557 -4.80 -23.74 9.07
C LEU A 557 -3.78 -23.32 10.14
N ASN A 558 -3.31 -22.07 10.12
CA ASN A 558 -2.36 -21.58 11.13
C ASN A 558 -2.94 -21.64 12.56
N LYS A 559 -4.24 -21.35 12.71
CA LYS A 559 -4.95 -21.46 13.98
C LYS A 559 -5.03 -22.89 14.49
N LEU A 560 -5.34 -23.85 13.62
CA LEU A 560 -5.31 -25.28 13.95
C LEU A 560 -3.93 -25.74 14.36
N VAL A 561 -2.87 -25.35 13.64
CA VAL A 561 -1.49 -25.67 14.02
C VAL A 561 -1.16 -25.14 15.42
N GLY A 562 -1.56 -23.91 15.73
CA GLY A 562 -1.40 -23.33 17.07
C GLY A 562 -2.19 -24.07 18.16
N LEU A 563 -3.40 -24.53 17.85
CA LEU A 563 -4.23 -25.33 18.75
C LEU A 563 -3.58 -26.70 19.04
N TYR A 564 -3.21 -27.44 17.99
CA TYR A 564 -2.58 -28.76 18.14
C TYR A 564 -1.21 -28.70 18.81
N LEU A 565 -0.46 -27.60 18.61
CA LEU A 565 0.75 -27.32 19.39
C LEU A 565 0.45 -27.24 20.88
N LYS A 566 -0.58 -26.49 21.29
CA LYS A 566 -0.96 -26.31 22.71
C LYS A 566 -1.47 -27.61 23.35
N GLU A 567 -2.11 -28.49 22.57
CA GLU A 567 -2.58 -29.79 23.05
C GLU A 567 -1.53 -30.92 22.96
N GLY A 568 -0.38 -30.68 22.31
CA GLY A 568 0.64 -31.71 22.08
C GLY A 568 0.22 -32.80 21.06
N ARG A 569 -0.79 -32.54 20.23
CA ARG A 569 -1.38 -33.47 19.26
C ARG A 569 -0.71 -33.35 17.88
N PHE A 570 0.59 -33.66 17.82
CA PHE A 570 1.41 -33.38 16.63
C PHE A 570 1.11 -34.25 15.41
N SER A 571 0.69 -35.51 15.58
CA SER A 571 0.32 -36.37 14.44
C SER A 571 -0.91 -35.83 13.69
N GLU A 572 -1.87 -35.28 14.43
CA GLU A 572 -3.11 -34.72 13.89
C GLU A 572 -2.89 -33.32 13.29
N GLY A 573 -2.01 -32.52 13.89
CA GLY A 573 -1.65 -31.20 13.38
C GLY A 573 -0.77 -31.21 12.11
N LEU A 574 0.01 -32.28 11.88
CA LEU A 574 1.03 -32.32 10.84
C LEU A 574 0.50 -32.11 9.42
N PRO A 575 -0.62 -32.72 8.99
CA PRO A 575 -1.20 -32.45 7.66
C PRO A 575 -1.50 -30.96 7.46
N PHE A 576 -2.01 -30.27 8.48
CA PHE A 576 -2.30 -28.83 8.41
C PHE A 576 -1.02 -28.00 8.35
N THR A 577 0.00 -28.38 9.13
CA THR A 577 1.34 -27.77 9.10
C THR A 577 1.98 -27.87 7.71
N ARG A 578 2.03 -29.07 7.11
CA ARG A 578 2.58 -29.26 5.76
C ARG A 578 1.88 -28.40 4.73
N ARG A 579 0.54 -28.34 4.78
CA ARG A 579 -0.28 -27.53 3.88
C ARG A 579 0.05 -26.05 4.00
N VAL A 580 0.07 -25.49 5.21
CA VAL A 580 0.29 -24.05 5.37
C VAL A 580 1.72 -23.62 5.02
N VAL A 581 2.71 -24.50 5.20
CA VAL A 581 4.09 -24.28 4.73
C VAL A 581 4.17 -24.35 3.20
N ALA A 582 3.47 -25.29 2.55
CA ALA A 582 3.40 -25.38 1.10
C ALA A 582 2.77 -24.12 0.46
N LEU A 583 1.77 -23.52 1.12
CA LEU A 583 1.18 -22.24 0.72
C LEU A 583 2.14 -21.04 0.90
N GLY A 584 3.24 -21.20 1.63
CA GLY A 584 4.15 -20.11 1.95
C GLY A 584 3.54 -19.04 2.86
N LYS A 585 2.50 -19.41 3.64
CA LYS A 585 1.73 -18.52 4.53
C LYS A 585 1.76 -18.99 6.00
N ALA A 586 2.72 -19.84 6.34
CA ALA A 586 2.95 -20.32 7.70
C ALA A 586 3.33 -19.17 8.65
N TRP A 587 2.71 -19.10 9.82
CA TRP A 587 3.12 -18.20 10.89
C TRP A 587 4.35 -18.75 11.61
N GLU A 588 5.40 -17.94 11.76
CA GLU A 588 6.68 -18.36 12.37
C GLU A 588 6.49 -19.05 13.71
N THR A 589 5.81 -18.40 14.66
CA THR A 589 5.71 -18.89 16.05
C THR A 589 5.04 -20.26 16.18
N PRO A 590 3.75 -20.45 15.86
CA PRO A 590 3.11 -21.74 16.12
C PRO A 590 3.71 -22.84 15.25
N VAL A 591 4.16 -22.53 14.03
CA VAL A 591 4.61 -23.56 13.10
C VAL A 591 6.04 -24.04 13.42
N LEU A 592 6.98 -23.15 13.75
CA LEU A 592 8.34 -23.57 14.13
C LEU A 592 8.33 -24.37 15.44
N SER A 593 7.60 -23.91 16.46
CA SER A 593 7.46 -24.67 17.71
C SER A 593 6.83 -26.04 17.45
N PHE A 594 5.79 -26.11 16.60
CA PHE A 594 5.14 -27.36 16.23
C PHE A 594 6.11 -28.34 15.57
N LEU A 595 6.86 -27.89 14.56
CA LEU A 595 7.83 -28.71 13.84
C LEU A 595 8.93 -29.26 14.76
N LEU A 596 9.44 -28.43 15.68
CA LEU A 596 10.49 -28.84 16.61
C LEU A 596 9.99 -29.94 17.57
N ASN A 597 8.78 -29.80 18.11
CA ASN A 597 8.19 -30.80 18.98
C ASN A 597 7.81 -32.09 18.24
N ALA A 598 7.24 -31.97 17.03
CA ALA A 598 6.93 -33.11 16.17
C ALA A 598 8.21 -33.90 15.79
N GLN A 599 9.31 -33.21 15.51
CA GLN A 599 10.63 -33.81 15.31
C GLN A 599 11.11 -34.54 16.57
N GLY A 600 11.00 -33.91 17.75
CA GLY A 600 11.41 -34.51 19.03
C GLY A 600 10.65 -35.81 19.36
N GLN A 601 9.42 -35.94 18.87
CA GLN A 601 8.60 -37.16 19.00
C GLN A 601 8.76 -38.14 17.81
N SER A 602 9.71 -37.90 16.90
CA SER A 602 9.94 -38.72 15.70
C SER A 602 8.71 -38.86 14.77
N ILE A 603 7.78 -37.90 14.81
CA ILE A 603 6.59 -37.87 13.95
C ILE A 603 6.96 -37.38 12.53
N ILE A 604 7.95 -36.50 12.44
CA ILE A 604 8.60 -36.08 11.20
C ILE A 604 10.10 -36.32 11.26
N SER A 605 10.73 -36.51 10.10
CA SER A 605 12.19 -36.60 10.04
C SER A 605 12.85 -35.25 10.36
N GLN A 606 14.06 -35.29 10.92
CA GLN A 606 14.84 -34.08 11.19
C GLN A 606 15.10 -33.26 9.92
N ALA A 607 15.32 -33.93 8.78
CA ALA A 607 15.54 -33.28 7.48
C ALA A 607 14.29 -32.54 6.99
N GLU A 608 13.12 -33.17 7.08
CA GLU A 608 11.85 -32.54 6.71
C GLU A 608 11.53 -31.34 7.60
N ALA A 609 11.70 -31.48 8.92
CA ALA A 609 11.51 -30.40 9.87
C ALA A 609 12.42 -29.21 9.57
N MET A 610 13.70 -29.49 9.28
CA MET A 610 14.70 -28.49 8.90
C MET A 610 14.32 -27.78 7.59
N ASP A 611 13.90 -28.50 6.55
CA ASP A 611 13.48 -27.87 5.28
C ASP A 611 12.29 -26.92 5.47
N HIS A 612 11.30 -27.33 6.25
CA HIS A 612 10.17 -26.47 6.58
C HIS A 612 10.61 -25.25 7.41
N ALA A 613 11.44 -25.45 8.44
CA ALA A 613 11.97 -24.36 9.27
C ALA A 613 12.79 -23.37 8.45
N LEU A 614 13.64 -23.86 7.54
CA LEU A 614 14.47 -23.06 6.64
C LEU A 614 13.61 -22.25 5.65
N SER A 615 12.54 -22.84 5.13
CA SER A 615 11.58 -22.14 4.26
C SER A 615 10.88 -20.98 4.98
N ILE A 616 10.41 -21.22 6.21
CA ILE A 616 9.77 -20.20 7.05
C ILE A 616 10.78 -19.08 7.37
N ALA A 617 11.96 -19.45 7.86
CA ALA A 617 12.98 -18.49 8.30
C ALA A 617 13.52 -17.61 7.15
N GLN A 618 13.65 -18.15 5.94
CA GLN A 618 14.07 -17.34 4.78
C GLN A 618 13.02 -16.33 4.33
N ARG A 619 11.73 -16.68 4.42
CA ARG A 619 10.63 -15.76 4.10
C ARG A 619 10.51 -14.67 5.18
N ALA A 620 10.70 -15.05 6.44
CA ALA A 620 10.76 -14.15 7.58
C ALA A 620 11.88 -13.12 7.47
N ASN A 621 13.09 -13.57 7.11
CA ASN A 621 14.31 -12.77 7.07
C ASN A 621 14.54 -12.09 5.70
N GLN A 622 13.48 -11.70 4.97
CA GLN A 622 13.64 -10.85 3.78
C GLN A 622 13.93 -9.40 4.20
N THR A 623 15.22 -9.09 4.36
CA THR A 623 15.71 -7.77 4.75
C THR A 623 15.75 -6.81 3.55
N SER A 624 15.78 -5.50 3.82
CA SER A 624 15.91 -4.50 2.74
C SER A 624 17.26 -4.62 2.00
N VAL A 625 18.32 -5.07 2.67
CA VAL A 625 19.62 -5.39 2.08
C VAL A 625 19.56 -6.66 1.25
N ALA A 626 18.85 -7.70 1.70
CA ALA A 626 18.61 -8.90 0.91
C ALA A 626 17.86 -8.58 -0.39
N ALA A 627 16.87 -7.70 -0.33
CA ALA A 627 16.19 -7.18 -1.52
C ALA A 627 17.14 -6.39 -2.43
N ALA A 628 18.04 -5.56 -1.88
CA ALA A 628 19.06 -4.85 -2.65
C ALA A 628 20.04 -5.80 -3.37
N VAL A 629 20.49 -6.87 -2.70
CA VAL A 629 21.33 -7.91 -3.33
C VAL A 629 20.55 -8.68 -4.42
N GLY A 630 19.25 -8.93 -4.22
CA GLY A 630 18.38 -9.45 -5.27
C GLY A 630 18.34 -8.52 -6.49
N LYS A 631 18.15 -7.22 -6.28
CA LYS A 631 18.20 -6.20 -7.35
C LYS A 631 19.57 -6.12 -8.02
N LEU A 632 20.67 -6.32 -7.28
CA LEU A 632 22.01 -6.44 -7.86
C LEU A 632 22.12 -7.66 -8.79
N ALA A 633 21.67 -8.84 -8.34
CA ALA A 633 21.65 -10.06 -9.15
C ALA A 633 20.91 -9.82 -10.48
N VAL A 634 19.77 -9.15 -10.37
CA VAL A 634 18.93 -8.74 -11.49
C VAL A 634 19.68 -7.78 -12.43
N ARG A 635 20.35 -6.76 -11.90
CA ARG A 635 21.15 -5.79 -12.68
C ARG A 635 22.33 -6.45 -13.39
N LEU A 636 22.97 -7.44 -12.78
CA LEU A 636 24.09 -8.17 -13.38
C LEU A 636 23.60 -9.18 -14.44
N ALA A 637 22.47 -9.84 -14.20
CA ALA A 637 21.82 -10.72 -15.18
C ALA A 637 21.29 -9.97 -16.39
N ALA A 638 20.96 -8.67 -16.22
CA ALA A 638 20.46 -7.80 -17.28
C ALA A 638 21.41 -7.65 -18.47
N GLY A 639 22.73 -7.73 -18.24
CA GLY A 639 23.78 -7.88 -19.25
C GLY A 639 23.87 -6.82 -20.37
N GLY A 640 22.95 -5.86 -20.47
CA GLY A 640 22.86 -4.92 -21.58
C GLY A 640 22.37 -3.53 -21.16
N ASP A 641 22.92 -2.50 -21.80
CA ASP A 641 22.69 -1.08 -21.49
C ASP A 641 21.21 -0.70 -21.44
N ARG A 642 20.39 -1.35 -22.27
CA ARG A 642 18.95 -1.10 -22.40
C ARG A 642 18.14 -1.47 -21.15
N LEU A 643 18.36 -2.64 -20.53
CA LEU A 643 17.62 -3.01 -19.31
C LEU A 643 18.07 -2.16 -18.13
N ALA A 644 19.36 -1.83 -18.05
CA ALA A 644 19.89 -0.96 -17.00
C ALA A 644 19.34 0.47 -17.08
N GLU A 645 19.15 1.01 -18.28
CA GLU A 645 18.53 2.32 -18.52
C GLU A 645 17.05 2.32 -18.13
N LEU A 646 16.29 1.29 -18.53
CA LEU A 646 14.87 1.15 -18.17
C LEU A 646 14.68 1.05 -16.65
N ILE A 647 15.52 0.26 -15.96
CA ILE A 647 15.47 0.11 -14.50
C ILE A 647 15.81 1.42 -13.80
N ARG A 648 16.86 2.14 -14.22
CA ARG A 648 17.26 3.42 -13.60
C ARG A 648 16.15 4.45 -13.72
N LYS A 649 15.57 4.56 -14.92
CA LYS A 649 14.46 5.48 -15.16
C LYS A 649 13.25 5.15 -14.27
N ASP A 650 12.92 3.87 -14.06
CA ASP A 650 11.82 3.48 -13.15
C ASP A 650 12.09 3.90 -11.69
N GLN A 651 13.35 3.85 -11.27
CA GLN A 651 13.78 4.15 -9.90
C GLN A 651 13.80 5.66 -9.61
N ASP A 652 14.28 6.48 -10.54
CA ASP A 652 14.25 7.94 -10.42
C ASP A 652 12.83 8.45 -10.26
N LEU A 653 11.94 7.93 -11.12
CA LEU A 653 10.52 8.21 -11.06
C LEU A 653 9.88 7.69 -9.76
N ALA A 654 10.35 6.56 -9.21
CA ALA A 654 9.85 6.05 -7.92
C ALA A 654 10.14 7.02 -6.75
N ARG A 655 11.36 7.57 -6.69
CA ARG A 655 11.77 8.56 -5.68
C ARG A 655 10.99 9.87 -5.83
N GLU A 656 10.82 10.32 -7.06
CA GLU A 656 10.05 11.51 -7.34
C GLU A 656 8.58 11.35 -6.90
N ALA A 657 7.97 10.20 -7.19
CA ALA A 657 6.61 9.87 -6.77
C ALA A 657 6.45 9.95 -5.24
N GLU A 658 7.37 9.36 -4.46
CA GLU A 658 7.30 9.38 -2.99
C GLU A 658 7.40 10.80 -2.41
N ARG A 659 8.24 11.65 -3.01
CA ARG A 659 8.38 13.06 -2.61
C ARG A 659 7.09 13.84 -2.90
N LEU A 660 6.53 13.66 -4.09
CA LEU A 660 5.27 14.31 -4.49
C LEU A 660 4.09 13.80 -3.65
N ASP A 661 4.07 12.52 -3.29
CA ASP A 661 3.06 11.90 -2.44
C ASP A 661 3.00 12.50 -1.04
N ARG A 662 4.16 12.72 -0.41
CA ARG A 662 4.24 13.42 0.88
C ARG A 662 3.75 14.87 0.77
N LYS A 663 4.10 15.54 -0.33
CA LYS A 663 3.73 16.93 -0.60
C LYS A 663 2.22 17.08 -0.82
N ILE A 664 1.59 16.16 -1.56
CA ILE A 664 0.15 16.25 -1.80
C ILE A 664 -0.65 15.93 -0.54
N VAL A 665 -0.24 14.95 0.27
CA VAL A 665 -0.91 14.60 1.54
C VAL A 665 -0.86 15.76 2.53
N SER A 666 0.26 16.47 2.65
CA SER A 666 0.31 17.66 3.50
C SER A 666 -0.67 18.73 3.01
N MET A 667 -0.74 18.98 1.69
CA MET A 667 -1.69 19.94 1.08
C MET A 667 -3.16 19.57 1.30
N VAL A 668 -3.57 18.33 1.01
CA VAL A 668 -4.99 17.90 1.11
C VAL A 668 -5.48 17.72 2.55
N THR A 669 -4.59 17.78 3.54
CA THR A 669 -4.96 17.72 4.96
C THR A 669 -5.14 19.09 5.60
N GLU A 670 -4.77 20.18 4.93
CA GLU A 670 -5.04 21.54 5.40
C GLU A 670 -6.53 21.92 5.25
N PRO A 671 -7.05 22.87 6.05
CA PRO A 671 -8.39 23.43 5.84
C PRO A 671 -8.50 24.10 4.46
N ALA A 672 -9.67 23.98 3.79
CA ALA A 672 -9.87 24.50 2.43
C ALA A 672 -9.47 25.97 2.24
N ALA A 673 -9.66 26.80 3.27
CA ALA A 673 -9.29 28.23 3.27
C ALA A 673 -7.78 28.52 3.19
N LYS A 674 -6.92 27.51 3.40
CA LYS A 674 -5.45 27.63 3.36
C LYS A 674 -4.82 26.86 2.18
N ARG A 675 -5.61 26.15 1.38
CA ARG A 675 -5.12 25.36 0.25
C ARG A 675 -4.86 26.25 -0.95
N SER A 676 -3.73 26.05 -1.62
CA SER A 676 -3.48 26.58 -2.96
C SER A 676 -3.91 25.54 -3.99
N THR A 677 -5.04 25.78 -4.66
CA THR A 677 -5.59 24.90 -5.71
C THR A 677 -4.64 24.73 -6.89
N GLU A 678 -3.85 25.76 -7.20
CA GLU A 678 -2.90 25.75 -8.31
C GLU A 678 -1.64 24.93 -7.98
N ALA A 679 -1.07 25.09 -6.78
CA ALA A 679 0.06 24.28 -6.33
C ALA A 679 -0.31 22.81 -6.13
N GLU A 680 -1.54 22.57 -5.69
CA GLU A 680 -2.13 21.23 -5.58
C GLU A 680 -2.28 20.61 -6.98
N SER A 681 -2.90 21.31 -7.93
CA SER A 681 -3.06 20.85 -9.31
C SER A 681 -1.72 20.54 -9.99
N GLN A 682 -0.71 21.41 -9.86
CA GLN A 682 0.62 21.18 -10.44
C GLN A 682 1.31 19.95 -9.84
N THR A 683 1.17 19.76 -8.52
CA THR A 683 1.73 18.59 -7.83
C THR A 683 1.02 17.32 -8.28
N ARG A 684 -0.32 17.35 -8.43
CA ARG A 684 -1.14 16.24 -8.93
C ARG A 684 -0.81 15.89 -10.40
N THR A 685 -0.64 16.88 -11.28
CA THR A 685 -0.22 16.67 -12.67
C THR A 685 1.13 15.95 -12.74
N ARG A 686 2.12 16.41 -11.95
CA ARG A 686 3.43 15.76 -11.96
C ARG A 686 3.39 14.34 -11.42
N ILE A 687 2.55 14.06 -10.41
CA ILE A 687 2.31 12.69 -9.95
C ILE A 687 1.81 11.84 -11.14
N SER A 688 0.77 12.27 -11.83
CA SER A 688 0.22 11.55 -13.00
C SER A 688 1.26 11.29 -14.11
N ASP A 689 2.12 12.27 -14.41
CA ASP A 689 3.16 12.14 -15.43
C ASP A 689 4.20 11.08 -15.03
N VAL A 690 4.73 11.20 -13.82
CA VAL A 690 5.72 10.28 -13.25
C VAL A 690 5.18 8.85 -13.24
N GLU A 691 3.90 8.69 -12.92
CA GLU A 691 3.22 7.40 -12.84
C GLU A 691 3.05 6.73 -14.21
N THR A 692 2.69 7.50 -15.23
CA THR A 692 2.56 7.02 -16.62
C THR A 692 3.90 6.55 -17.16
N GLU A 693 4.97 7.30 -16.89
CA GLU A 693 6.32 6.93 -17.31
C GLU A 693 6.78 5.61 -16.68
N ARG A 694 6.44 5.37 -15.41
CA ARG A 694 6.81 4.11 -14.71
C ARG A 694 6.07 2.89 -15.23
N GLU A 695 4.78 3.01 -15.53
CA GLU A 695 4.01 1.87 -16.08
C GLU A 695 4.54 1.42 -17.44
N ALA A 696 4.90 2.37 -18.29
CA ALA A 696 5.52 2.09 -19.59
C ALA A 696 6.86 1.35 -19.41
N LEU A 697 7.68 1.79 -18.44
CA LEU A 697 8.95 1.15 -18.11
C LEU A 697 8.76 -0.26 -17.57
N GLN A 698 7.83 -0.46 -16.64
CA GLN A 698 7.60 -1.77 -16.04
C GLN A 698 7.10 -2.79 -17.06
N LYS A 699 6.21 -2.39 -17.99
CA LYS A 699 5.77 -3.24 -19.11
C LYS A 699 6.93 -3.58 -20.05
N ALA A 700 7.79 -2.61 -20.37
CA ALA A 700 8.97 -2.83 -21.20
C ALA A 700 9.97 -3.80 -20.54
N ILE A 701 10.12 -3.72 -19.21
CA ILE A 701 11.00 -4.62 -18.44
C ILE A 701 10.44 -6.05 -18.41
N THR A 702 9.16 -6.22 -18.06
CA THR A 702 8.55 -7.56 -17.93
C THR A 702 8.49 -8.30 -19.26
N SER A 703 8.19 -7.62 -20.36
CA SER A 703 8.11 -8.22 -21.70
C SER A 703 9.48 -8.46 -22.34
N GLY A 704 10.44 -7.57 -22.11
CA GLY A 704 11.78 -7.68 -22.68
C GLY A 704 12.70 -8.65 -21.94
N PHE A 705 12.44 -8.94 -20.66
CA PHE A 705 13.41 -9.61 -19.77
C PHE A 705 12.74 -10.58 -18.76
N PRO A 706 12.20 -11.73 -19.18
CA PRO A 706 11.51 -12.67 -18.28
C PRO A 706 12.42 -13.31 -17.19
N ALA A 707 13.73 -13.44 -17.44
CA ALA A 707 14.69 -13.88 -16.43
C ALA A 707 14.86 -12.87 -15.28
N TYR A 708 14.66 -11.57 -15.56
CA TYR A 708 14.62 -10.50 -14.56
C TYR A 708 13.42 -10.68 -13.60
N ALA A 709 12.25 -11.08 -14.13
CA ALA A 709 11.05 -11.29 -13.31
C ALA A 709 11.22 -12.46 -12.32
N ALA A 710 11.88 -13.55 -12.72
CA ALA A 710 12.15 -14.70 -11.86
C ALA A 710 13.10 -14.38 -10.68
N LEU A 711 14.06 -13.48 -10.87
CA LEU A 711 15.01 -13.05 -9.84
C LEU A 711 14.42 -12.01 -8.86
N SER A 712 13.30 -11.36 -9.23
CA SER A 712 12.64 -10.36 -8.39
C SER A 712 11.85 -10.95 -7.21
N ASN A 713 11.54 -12.27 -7.23
CA ASN A 713 10.85 -12.96 -6.13
C ASN A 713 11.33 -14.43 -5.97
N PRO A 714 12.54 -14.66 -5.42
CA PRO A 714 13.17 -15.99 -5.39
C PRO A 714 12.48 -16.95 -4.41
N ARG A 715 12.43 -18.24 -4.78
CA ARG A 715 11.96 -19.31 -3.88
C ARG A 715 12.98 -19.56 -2.75
N PRO A 716 12.54 -19.90 -1.52
CA PRO A 716 13.45 -20.30 -0.44
C PRO A 716 14.31 -21.50 -0.84
N LEU A 717 15.58 -21.51 -0.43
CA LEU A 717 16.50 -22.62 -0.66
C LEU A 717 16.18 -23.78 0.27
N THR A 718 16.28 -24.99 -0.26
CA THR A 718 16.22 -26.23 0.52
C THR A 718 17.52 -26.45 1.31
N LEU A 719 17.46 -27.33 2.31
CA LEU A 719 18.63 -27.82 3.04
C LEU A 719 19.70 -28.36 2.08
N ARG A 720 19.28 -29.15 1.09
CA ARG A 720 20.23 -29.75 0.12
C ARG A 720 20.92 -28.69 -0.73
N GLU A 721 20.17 -27.73 -1.27
CA GLU A 721 20.75 -26.62 -2.03
C GLU A 721 21.70 -25.79 -1.16
N THR A 722 21.33 -25.57 0.11
CA THR A 722 22.16 -24.86 1.09
C THR A 722 23.48 -25.58 1.36
N GLN A 723 23.44 -26.89 1.60
CA GLN A 723 24.66 -27.69 1.82
C GLN A 723 25.58 -27.70 0.60
N LEU A 724 25.02 -27.67 -0.62
CA LEU A 724 25.79 -27.60 -1.86
C LEU A 724 26.50 -26.25 -2.06
N LEU A 725 25.97 -25.18 -1.46
CA LEU A 725 26.66 -23.90 -1.45
C LEU A 725 27.89 -23.97 -0.56
N LEU A 726 27.85 -24.66 0.60
CA LEU A 726 28.88 -24.62 1.63
C LEU A 726 30.14 -25.46 1.31
N SER A 727 31.31 -24.90 1.65
CA SER A 727 32.58 -25.62 1.63
C SER A 727 32.72 -26.53 2.86
N VAL A 728 33.71 -27.43 2.85
CA VAL A 728 33.98 -28.34 3.98
C VAL A 728 34.40 -27.60 5.26
N ASP A 729 34.99 -26.41 5.12
CA ASP A 729 35.52 -25.59 6.21
C ASP A 729 34.51 -24.51 6.68
N GLU A 730 33.31 -24.48 6.12
CA GLU A 730 32.25 -23.52 6.42
C GLU A 730 31.13 -24.14 7.27
N ALA A 731 30.58 -23.32 8.17
CA ALA A 731 29.26 -23.51 8.75
C ALA A 731 28.41 -22.25 8.57
N LEU A 732 27.14 -22.45 8.27
CA LEU A 732 26.10 -21.43 8.24
C LEU A 732 25.29 -21.49 9.53
N VAL A 733 25.05 -20.34 10.15
CA VAL A 733 24.12 -20.17 11.26
C VAL A 733 23.09 -19.11 10.88
N LEU A 734 21.81 -19.47 10.98
CA LEU A 734 20.69 -18.60 10.66
C LEU A 734 19.77 -18.48 11.89
N PHE A 735 19.37 -17.25 12.21
CA PHE A 735 18.43 -16.99 13.30
C PHE A 735 17.05 -16.65 12.76
N ALA A 736 15.99 -17.18 13.37
CA ALA A 736 14.61 -16.85 13.06
C ALA A 736 13.89 -16.37 14.32
N ALA A 737 13.20 -15.24 14.27
CA ALA A 737 12.44 -14.75 15.41
C ALA A 737 11.22 -15.67 15.63
N GLY A 738 11.09 -16.26 16.81
CA GLY A 738 9.96 -17.13 17.15
C GLY A 738 8.73 -16.36 17.66
N GLY A 739 8.56 -15.08 17.32
CA GLY A 739 7.54 -14.20 17.89
C GLY A 739 7.92 -13.64 19.27
N THR A 740 6.99 -13.59 20.23
CA THR A 740 7.18 -12.82 21.48
C THR A 740 8.07 -13.48 22.52
N ASN A 741 8.27 -14.80 22.47
CA ASN A 741 8.82 -15.55 23.60
C ASN A 741 10.18 -16.21 23.33
N SER A 742 10.48 -16.57 22.08
CA SER A 742 11.66 -17.39 21.75
C SER A 742 12.28 -17.01 20.41
N THR A 743 13.50 -17.47 20.18
CA THR A 743 14.25 -17.32 18.91
C THR A 743 14.76 -18.68 18.50
N TYR A 744 14.73 -19.01 17.22
CA TYR A 744 15.26 -20.27 16.70
C TYR A 744 16.64 -20.05 16.09
N VAL A 745 17.54 -21.02 16.29
CA VAL A 745 18.85 -21.07 15.62
C VAL A 745 18.91 -22.32 14.77
N LEU A 746 19.28 -22.14 13.50
CA LEU A 746 19.46 -23.20 12.51
C LEU A 746 20.95 -23.19 12.13
N ALA A 747 21.62 -24.33 12.26
CA ALA A 747 23.02 -24.51 11.92
C ALA A 747 23.17 -25.58 10.84
N ILE A 748 23.89 -25.26 9.77
CA ILE A 748 24.07 -26.13 8.60
C ILE A 748 25.54 -26.10 8.22
N ASN A 749 26.15 -27.26 8.04
CA ASN A 749 27.42 -27.40 7.31
C ASN A 749 27.23 -28.40 6.17
N ARG A 750 28.29 -28.65 5.38
CA ARG A 750 28.22 -29.49 4.18
C ARG A 750 27.62 -30.88 4.41
N ASP A 751 27.82 -31.46 5.59
CA ASP A 751 27.50 -32.87 5.87
C ASP A 751 26.45 -33.05 6.99
N ARG A 752 26.30 -32.07 7.88
CA ARG A 752 25.43 -32.14 9.07
C ARG A 752 24.63 -30.86 9.23
N PHE A 753 23.52 -30.96 9.95
CA PHE A 753 22.67 -29.83 10.29
C PHE A 753 21.98 -30.08 11.63
N ASP A 754 21.58 -29.01 12.29
CA ASP A 754 20.72 -29.07 13.48
C ASP A 754 20.01 -27.73 13.66
N TRP A 755 18.88 -27.74 14.38
CA TRP A 755 18.19 -26.52 14.75
C TRP A 755 17.50 -26.69 16.09
N THR A 756 17.40 -25.58 16.81
CA THR A 756 16.79 -25.59 18.14
C THR A 756 16.17 -24.26 18.50
N GLU A 757 15.37 -24.28 19.56
CA GLU A 757 14.83 -23.11 20.21
C GLU A 757 15.81 -22.56 21.25
N ILE A 758 16.07 -21.27 21.19
CA ILE A 758 16.78 -20.50 22.20
C ILE A 758 15.73 -19.78 23.05
N PRO A 759 15.76 -19.91 24.39
CA PRO A 759 14.80 -19.31 25.32
C PRO A 759 15.06 -17.81 25.52
N LEU A 760 15.22 -17.07 24.42
CA LEU A 760 15.44 -15.63 24.38
C LEU A 760 14.45 -15.01 23.40
N SER A 761 13.55 -14.18 23.92
CA SER A 761 12.66 -13.38 23.09
C SER A 761 13.45 -12.31 22.31
N PRO A 762 12.91 -11.80 21.19
CA PRO A 762 13.52 -10.68 20.47
C PRO A 762 13.78 -9.45 21.35
N THR A 763 12.87 -9.16 22.30
CA THR A 763 13.05 -8.07 23.28
C THR A 763 14.18 -8.36 24.27
N ALA A 764 14.29 -9.60 24.75
CA ALA A 764 15.39 -10.01 25.63
C ALA A 764 16.73 -9.97 24.89
N LEU A 765 16.77 -10.43 23.63
CA LEU A 765 17.93 -10.32 22.74
C LEU A 765 18.34 -8.87 22.54
N SER A 766 17.39 -7.97 22.27
CA SER A 766 17.69 -6.54 22.13
C SER A 766 18.36 -5.95 23.38
N LYS A 767 17.81 -6.23 24.57
CA LYS A 767 18.42 -5.82 25.85
C LYS A 767 19.80 -6.43 26.04
N LYS A 768 19.98 -7.72 25.69
CA LYS A 768 21.26 -8.41 25.83
C LYS A 768 22.30 -7.86 24.87
N VAL A 769 21.97 -7.62 23.60
CA VAL A 769 22.89 -7.02 22.62
C VAL A 769 23.28 -5.59 23.03
N ALA A 770 22.34 -4.80 23.53
CA ALA A 770 22.66 -3.47 24.06
C ALA A 770 23.62 -3.54 25.26
N ALA A 771 23.39 -4.47 26.18
CA ALA A 771 24.28 -4.70 27.33
C ALA A 771 25.66 -5.22 26.91
N PHE A 772 25.73 -6.11 25.91
CA PHE A 772 26.96 -6.64 25.31
C PHE A 772 27.85 -5.52 24.78
N ARG A 773 27.24 -4.52 24.13
CA ARG A 773 27.97 -3.43 23.50
C ARG A 773 28.53 -2.39 24.48
N ARG A 774 28.23 -2.50 25.78
CA ARG A 774 28.80 -1.60 26.80
C ARG A 774 30.32 -1.79 26.88
N GLY A 775 31.03 -0.69 26.96
CA GLY A 775 32.51 -0.67 26.97
C GLY A 775 33.16 -0.78 25.60
N LEU A 776 32.41 -0.91 24.50
CA LEU A 776 32.98 -0.87 23.15
C LEU A 776 33.08 0.56 22.59
N ASP A 777 32.29 1.50 23.11
CA ASP A 777 32.38 2.92 22.75
C ASP A 777 33.41 3.66 23.62
N LEU A 778 34.55 3.99 23.02
CA LEU A 778 35.67 4.65 23.70
C LEU A 778 35.30 6.03 24.25
N ASN A 779 34.29 6.72 23.70
CA ASN A 779 33.86 8.03 24.19
C ASN A 779 33.26 7.97 25.61
N GLN A 780 32.76 6.80 26.01
CA GLN A 780 32.14 6.59 27.31
C GLN A 780 33.16 6.21 28.39
N ILE A 781 34.45 6.08 28.03
CA ILE A 781 35.54 5.65 28.90
C ILE A 781 36.55 6.80 29.03
N THR A 782 36.42 7.61 30.08
CA THR A 782 37.27 8.80 30.31
C THR A 782 38.69 8.47 30.78
N ASN A 783 38.92 7.31 31.41
CA ASN A 783 40.25 6.75 31.68
C ASN A 783 40.13 5.24 32.02
N PRO A 784 40.61 4.32 31.16
CA PRO A 784 40.52 2.87 31.41
C PRO A 784 41.29 2.37 32.65
N ALA A 785 42.26 3.15 33.15
CA ALA A 785 43.10 2.80 34.30
C ALA A 785 42.51 3.22 35.65
N ASP A 786 41.37 3.92 35.66
CA ASP A 786 40.68 4.33 36.88
C ASP A 786 39.77 3.19 37.40
N PRO A 787 39.98 2.69 38.63
CA PRO A 787 39.14 1.65 39.23
C PRO A 787 37.64 1.98 39.29
N SER A 788 37.27 3.27 39.30
CA SER A 788 35.87 3.72 39.28
C SER A 788 35.16 3.48 37.94
N ASN A 789 35.92 3.22 36.86
CA ASN A 789 35.41 2.93 35.52
C ASN A 789 35.22 1.42 35.25
N ALA A 790 35.50 0.53 36.21
CA ALA A 790 35.37 -0.92 36.02
C ALA A 790 33.97 -1.37 35.54
N SER A 791 32.90 -0.66 35.96
CA SER A 791 31.52 -0.90 35.52
C SER A 791 31.22 -0.47 34.08
N ARG A 792 32.13 0.26 33.44
CA ARG A 792 32.05 0.77 32.06
C ARG A 792 32.92 0.00 31.08
N LEU A 793 33.74 -0.95 31.55
CA LEU A 793 34.58 -1.80 30.72
C LEU A 793 33.78 -3.00 30.15
N PHE A 794 34.30 -3.61 29.08
CA PHE A 794 33.67 -4.73 28.41
C PHE A 794 33.60 -5.99 29.31
N ASP A 795 32.43 -6.61 29.41
CA ASP A 795 32.20 -7.76 30.29
C ASP A 795 32.38 -9.10 29.54
N LEU A 796 33.46 -9.82 29.85
CA LEU A 796 33.77 -11.13 29.28
C LEU A 796 32.78 -12.22 29.70
N ASN A 797 32.24 -12.17 30.93
CA ASN A 797 31.25 -13.13 31.39
C ASN A 797 29.97 -12.94 30.59
N PHE A 798 29.54 -11.69 30.40
CA PHE A 798 28.36 -11.38 29.60
C PHE A 798 28.51 -11.85 28.14
N ALA A 799 29.71 -11.69 27.56
CA ALA A 799 30.02 -12.18 26.23
C ALA A 799 30.00 -13.71 26.13
N ASN A 800 30.45 -14.42 27.16
CA ASN A 800 30.36 -15.88 27.24
C ASN A 800 28.93 -16.38 27.48
N ASP A 801 28.15 -15.70 28.30
CA ASP A 801 26.73 -16.00 28.54
C ASP A 801 25.93 -15.86 27.24
N LEU A 802 26.19 -14.81 26.46
CA LEU A 802 25.54 -14.60 25.17
C LEU A 802 25.98 -15.66 24.15
N TYR A 803 27.27 -16.01 24.11
CA TYR A 803 27.77 -17.09 23.26
C TYR A 803 27.08 -18.43 23.58
N SER A 804 27.08 -18.81 24.85
CA SER A 804 26.49 -20.06 25.32
C SER A 804 24.99 -20.10 25.01
N GLY A 805 24.29 -18.98 25.18
CA GLY A 805 22.87 -18.86 24.85
C GLY A 805 22.56 -18.94 23.35
N LEU A 806 23.43 -18.41 22.48
CA LEU A 806 23.18 -18.36 21.03
C LEU A 806 23.71 -19.58 20.27
N PHE A 807 24.89 -20.08 20.66
CA PHE A 807 25.64 -21.09 19.92
C PHE A 807 25.79 -22.41 20.68
N GLY A 808 25.57 -22.43 22.00
CA GLY A 808 25.90 -23.60 22.82
C GLY A 808 25.24 -24.91 22.37
N SER A 809 24.00 -24.85 21.89
CA SER A 809 23.27 -26.02 21.38
C SER A 809 23.77 -26.53 20.02
N ILE A 810 24.30 -25.64 19.18
CA ILE A 810 24.77 -25.95 17.84
C ILE A 810 26.30 -25.97 17.72
N GLU A 811 26.99 -25.81 18.85
CA GLU A 811 28.44 -25.82 19.00
C GLU A 811 29.13 -27.02 18.30
N PRO A 812 28.63 -28.27 18.41
CA PRO A 812 29.27 -29.43 17.76
C PRO A 812 29.28 -29.36 16.22
N LEU A 813 28.46 -28.50 15.61
CA LEU A 813 28.42 -28.32 14.16
C LEU A 813 29.38 -27.25 13.65
N ILE A 814 29.74 -26.30 14.51
CA ILE A 814 30.45 -25.09 14.11
C ILE A 814 31.88 -25.01 14.64
N LYS A 815 32.18 -25.63 15.80
CA LYS A 815 33.46 -25.40 16.50
C LYS A 815 34.72 -25.78 15.70
N ASP A 816 34.60 -26.79 14.83
CA ASP A 816 35.72 -27.32 14.04
C ASP A 816 35.81 -26.68 12.65
N LYS A 817 34.94 -25.69 12.35
CA LYS A 817 34.93 -24.97 11.07
C LYS A 817 35.82 -23.74 11.15
N LYS A 818 36.47 -23.40 10.02
CA LYS A 818 37.34 -22.23 9.95
C LYS A 818 36.56 -20.96 9.66
N GLU A 819 35.40 -21.08 9.03
CA GLU A 819 34.54 -19.96 8.66
C GLU A 819 33.11 -20.14 9.14
N LEU A 820 32.60 -19.11 9.79
CA LEU A 820 31.24 -19.01 10.27
C LEU A 820 30.48 -17.95 9.47
N LEU A 821 29.52 -18.39 8.67
CA LEU A 821 28.59 -17.55 7.95
C LEU A 821 27.35 -17.34 8.83
N VAL A 822 27.03 -16.09 9.17
CA VAL A 822 25.91 -15.78 10.08
C VAL A 822 24.85 -14.96 9.36
N VAL A 823 23.60 -15.45 9.36
CA VAL A 823 22.41 -14.69 8.92
C VAL A 823 21.66 -14.22 10.17
N PRO A 824 21.91 -12.99 10.66
CA PRO A 824 21.26 -12.48 11.85
C PRO A 824 19.82 -12.04 11.57
N THR A 825 19.04 -11.83 12.63
CA THR A 825 17.70 -11.23 12.57
C THR A 825 17.52 -10.25 13.73
N GLY A 826 16.73 -9.19 13.51
CA GLY A 826 16.41 -8.18 14.52
C GLY A 826 17.66 -7.55 15.18
N ALA A 827 17.72 -7.59 16.52
CA ALA A 827 18.81 -6.99 17.28
C ALA A 827 20.16 -7.70 17.08
N LEU A 828 20.17 -8.97 16.65
CA LEU A 828 21.40 -9.72 16.41
C LEU A 828 22.19 -9.15 15.23
N SER A 829 21.55 -8.40 14.32
CA SER A 829 22.26 -7.72 13.23
C SER A 829 23.29 -6.70 13.75
N ALA A 830 23.13 -6.22 14.99
CA ALA A 830 24.05 -5.26 15.61
C ALA A 830 25.18 -5.92 16.40
N LEU A 831 25.16 -7.25 16.54
CA LEU A 831 26.07 -8.01 17.40
C LEU A 831 27.41 -8.27 16.66
N PRO A 832 28.55 -7.81 17.19
CA PRO A 832 29.87 -8.19 16.68
C PRO A 832 30.20 -9.63 17.10
N PHE A 833 29.71 -10.62 16.34
CA PHE A 833 29.81 -12.04 16.68
C PHE A 833 31.24 -12.52 16.98
N HIS A 834 32.26 -11.95 16.34
CA HIS A 834 33.67 -12.27 16.59
C HIS A 834 34.17 -11.91 18.00
N LEU A 835 33.46 -11.03 18.71
CA LEU A 835 33.72 -10.68 20.11
C LEU A 835 33.04 -11.59 21.13
N LEU A 836 32.32 -12.62 20.70
CA LEU A 836 31.78 -13.61 21.63
C LEU A 836 32.92 -14.41 22.28
N VAL A 837 32.71 -14.87 23.51
CA VAL A 837 33.72 -15.62 24.28
C VAL A 837 33.27 -17.08 24.40
N THR A 838 34.08 -18.03 23.92
CA THR A 838 33.70 -19.43 23.76
C THR A 838 33.84 -20.26 25.04
N GLU A 839 34.61 -19.78 26.01
CA GLU A 839 34.86 -20.46 27.29
C GLU A 839 34.67 -19.49 28.45
N LYS A 840 34.27 -20.01 29.62
CA LYS A 840 34.06 -19.18 30.81
C LYS A 840 35.36 -18.47 31.20
N PRO A 841 35.40 -17.12 31.25
CA PRO A 841 36.62 -16.39 31.57
C PRO A 841 36.94 -16.50 33.06
N ALA A 842 38.22 -16.29 33.43
CA ALA A 842 38.67 -16.31 34.82
C ALA A 842 38.08 -15.15 35.65
N ALA A 843 37.79 -14.02 35.02
CA ALA A 843 37.13 -12.85 35.61
C ALA A 843 36.23 -12.16 34.58
N ALA A 844 35.13 -11.54 35.04
CA ALA A 844 34.21 -10.78 34.19
C ALA A 844 34.92 -9.59 33.51
N VAL A 845 35.69 -8.86 34.32
CA VAL A 845 36.55 -7.76 33.88
C VAL A 845 37.95 -8.09 34.41
N PRO A 846 38.96 -8.28 33.53
CA PRO A 846 40.34 -8.52 33.95
C PRO A 846 40.91 -7.36 34.78
N ALA A 847 41.91 -7.65 35.62
CA ALA A 847 42.53 -6.66 36.50
C ALA A 847 43.25 -5.52 35.74
N ASP A 848 43.72 -5.81 34.53
CA ASP A 848 44.32 -4.85 33.62
C ASP A 848 43.86 -5.12 32.17
N LEU A 849 44.00 -4.13 31.28
CA LEU A 849 43.57 -4.26 29.89
C LEU A 849 44.28 -5.39 29.13
N GLY A 850 45.52 -5.72 29.49
CA GLY A 850 46.27 -6.82 28.89
C GLY A 850 45.63 -8.18 29.14
N GLY A 851 44.89 -8.34 30.24
CA GLY A 851 44.20 -9.58 30.60
C GLY A 851 43.08 -9.98 29.62
N TYR A 852 42.51 -9.04 28.85
CA TYR A 852 41.53 -9.37 27.79
C TYR A 852 42.14 -10.26 26.69
N ARG A 853 43.46 -10.28 26.54
CA ARG A 853 44.15 -11.11 25.54
C ARG A 853 43.94 -12.60 25.79
N GLU A 854 43.83 -13.01 27.04
CA GLU A 854 43.74 -14.42 27.41
C GLU A 854 42.32 -14.99 27.23
N ALA A 855 41.31 -14.13 27.02
CA ALA A 855 39.95 -14.59 26.78
C ALA A 855 39.85 -15.48 25.53
N ALA A 856 38.97 -16.47 25.60
CA ALA A 856 38.69 -17.41 24.52
C ALA A 856 37.76 -16.76 23.47
N TRP A 857 38.24 -15.72 22.79
CA TRP A 857 37.45 -15.02 21.76
C TRP A 857 37.11 -15.94 20.57
N LEU A 858 35.88 -15.85 20.05
CA LEU A 858 35.42 -16.61 18.89
C LEU A 858 36.35 -16.42 17.68
N ILE A 859 36.87 -15.20 17.51
CA ILE A 859 37.80 -14.84 16.43
C ILE A 859 39.12 -15.63 16.47
N LYS A 860 39.53 -16.16 17.64
CA LYS A 860 40.71 -17.03 17.73
C LYS A 860 40.48 -18.38 17.06
N ARG A 861 39.22 -18.84 17.02
CA ARG A 861 38.82 -20.12 16.44
C ARG A 861 38.49 -20.03 14.96
N GLN A 862 37.68 -19.05 14.58
CA GLN A 862 37.09 -19.00 13.23
C GLN A 862 36.87 -17.57 12.74
N ALA A 863 36.94 -17.40 11.41
CA ALA A 863 36.56 -16.17 10.73
C ALA A 863 35.03 -16.04 10.71
N VAL A 864 34.53 -14.81 10.77
CA VAL A 864 33.09 -14.55 10.82
C VAL A 864 32.69 -13.64 9.66
N THR A 865 31.67 -14.06 8.92
CA THR A 865 31.04 -13.29 7.84
C THR A 865 29.57 -13.11 8.16
N VAL A 866 29.07 -11.89 8.08
CA VAL A 866 27.64 -11.59 8.20
C VAL A 866 27.01 -11.61 6.81
N LEU A 867 25.92 -12.35 6.64
CA LEU A 867 25.18 -12.46 5.41
C LEU A 867 23.84 -11.73 5.52
N PRO A 868 23.47 -10.87 4.55
CA PRO A 868 22.15 -10.21 4.54
C PRO A 868 20.98 -11.19 4.49
N SER A 869 21.16 -12.33 3.82
CA SER A 869 20.21 -13.44 3.77
C SER A 869 20.89 -14.70 3.24
N LEU A 870 20.26 -15.86 3.42
CA LEU A 870 20.74 -17.08 2.77
C LEU A 870 20.72 -16.98 1.24
N GLN A 871 19.70 -16.34 0.67
CA GLN A 871 19.62 -16.12 -0.77
C GLN A 871 20.77 -15.25 -1.29
N SER A 872 21.23 -14.27 -0.50
CA SER A 872 22.38 -13.43 -0.88
C SER A 872 23.66 -14.24 -1.07
N LEU A 873 23.86 -15.31 -0.30
CA LEU A 873 25.02 -16.19 -0.45
C LEU A 873 25.01 -16.90 -1.81
N LYS A 874 23.86 -17.45 -2.21
CA LYS A 874 23.69 -18.09 -3.52
C LYS A 874 24.01 -17.11 -4.64
N VAL A 875 23.37 -15.94 -4.61
CA VAL A 875 23.55 -14.87 -5.60
C VAL A 875 25.02 -14.48 -5.71
N LEU A 876 25.67 -14.17 -4.58
CA LEU A 876 27.05 -13.69 -4.56
C LEU A 876 28.04 -14.76 -5.04
N ARG A 877 27.80 -16.05 -4.72
CA ARG A 877 28.62 -17.17 -5.22
C ARG A 877 28.40 -17.46 -6.70
N GLU A 878 27.17 -17.35 -7.20
CA GLU A 878 26.84 -17.53 -8.63
C GLU A 878 27.42 -16.41 -9.51
N ILE A 879 27.38 -15.17 -9.03
CA ILE A 879 28.07 -14.03 -9.65
C ILE A 879 29.58 -14.28 -9.64
N GLY A 880 30.12 -14.70 -8.49
CA GLY A 880 31.52 -15.01 -8.29
C GLY A 880 32.45 -13.89 -8.81
N ASN A 881 33.45 -14.30 -9.58
CA ASN A 881 34.45 -13.41 -10.20
C ASN A 881 34.13 -13.04 -11.66
N LYS A 882 32.91 -13.30 -12.15
CA LYS A 882 32.54 -12.97 -13.53
C LYS A 882 32.48 -11.46 -13.70
N GLY A 883 33.12 -10.95 -14.77
CA GLY A 883 33.16 -9.52 -15.08
C GLY A 883 33.93 -8.67 -14.07
N ARG A 884 34.99 -9.19 -13.42
CA ARG A 884 35.82 -8.41 -12.49
C ARG A 884 36.30 -7.10 -13.10
N ALA A 885 36.23 -6.03 -12.31
CA ALA A 885 36.70 -4.71 -12.68
C ALA A 885 38.22 -4.72 -12.93
N GLY A 886 38.70 -3.87 -13.85
CA GLY A 886 40.08 -3.91 -14.35
C GLY A 886 41.11 -3.25 -13.43
N LYS A 887 40.71 -2.21 -12.69
CA LYS A 887 41.59 -1.44 -11.79
C LYS A 887 41.55 -2.00 -10.36
N PRO A 888 42.68 -1.96 -9.63
CA PRO A 888 42.79 -2.61 -8.32
C PRO A 888 42.08 -1.87 -7.18
N LEU A 889 42.21 -0.55 -7.07
CA LEU A 889 41.71 0.25 -5.94
C LEU A 889 41.50 1.71 -6.35
N VAL A 890 40.41 2.31 -5.86
CA VAL A 890 40.27 3.76 -5.70
C VAL A 890 40.05 4.08 -4.22
N GLY A 891 40.67 5.15 -3.73
CA GLY A 891 40.63 5.52 -2.32
C GLY A 891 40.33 7.00 -2.09
N PHE A 892 39.51 7.30 -1.07
CA PHE A 892 39.14 8.65 -0.64
C PHE A 892 39.43 8.81 0.85
N GLY A 893 40.26 9.78 1.23
CA GLY A 893 40.67 9.97 2.63
C GLY A 893 41.31 11.31 2.89
N ASP A 894 41.64 11.57 4.15
CA ASP A 894 42.12 12.87 4.64
C ASP A 894 41.22 14.04 4.20
N PRO A 895 39.89 13.97 4.39
CA PRO A 895 38.98 15.04 3.96
C PRO A 895 39.22 16.33 4.76
N VAL A 896 39.11 17.48 4.09
CA VAL A 896 39.27 18.81 4.69
C VAL A 896 37.91 19.36 5.12
N PHE A 897 37.75 19.67 6.41
CA PHE A 897 36.49 20.22 6.93
C PHE A 897 36.54 21.73 7.14
N ARG A 898 37.74 22.32 7.27
CA ARG A 898 37.95 23.75 7.47
C ARG A 898 38.85 24.37 6.39
N PRO A 899 38.31 24.70 5.21
CA PRO A 899 39.10 25.29 4.14
C PRO A 899 39.66 26.66 4.56
N GLY A 900 40.99 26.79 4.55
CA GLY A 900 41.70 28.05 4.86
C GLY A 900 42.42 28.10 6.22
N VAL A 901 42.21 27.13 7.11
CA VAL A 901 42.97 26.99 8.36
C VAL A 901 44.08 25.95 8.14
N ARG A 902 45.36 26.33 8.19
CA ARG A 902 46.46 25.34 8.12
C ARG A 902 46.37 24.43 9.35
N PRO A 903 46.45 23.09 9.19
CA PRO A 903 46.57 22.19 10.33
C PRO A 903 47.82 22.56 11.12
N LEU A 904 47.70 22.72 12.43
CA LEU A 904 48.87 22.81 13.30
C LEU A 904 49.63 21.48 13.18
N ALA A 905 50.85 21.53 12.64
CA ALA A 905 51.71 20.37 12.42
C ALA A 905 52.05 19.56 13.69
N GLU A 906 51.66 20.05 14.87
CA GLU A 906 51.95 19.46 16.18
C GLU A 906 50.76 18.75 16.84
N ALA A 907 49.55 18.78 16.26
CA ALA A 907 48.40 18.08 16.84
C ALA A 907 48.28 16.62 16.34
N ARG A 908 49.35 15.82 16.46
CA ARG A 908 49.28 14.33 16.42
C ARG A 908 48.69 13.77 17.72
N ALA A 909 47.66 14.41 18.27
CA ALA A 909 46.93 13.91 19.42
C ALA A 909 45.97 12.80 18.96
N VAL A 910 45.74 11.80 19.81
CA VAL A 910 44.91 10.60 19.57
C VAL A 910 43.58 10.98 18.89
N ALA A 911 43.52 10.88 17.56
CA ALA A 911 42.34 11.22 16.79
C ALA A 911 41.41 9.99 16.75
N VAL A 912 40.31 10.07 17.48
CA VAL A 912 39.19 9.13 17.29
C VAL A 912 38.42 9.59 16.06
N ARG A 913 38.04 8.67 15.16
CA ARG A 913 37.24 9.00 13.97
C ARG A 913 35.79 9.28 14.39
N ASN A 914 35.53 10.40 15.03
CA ASN A 914 34.22 10.72 15.60
C ASN A 914 33.87 12.20 15.50
N LEU A 915 32.58 12.49 15.67
CA LEU A 915 32.09 13.82 16.00
C LEU A 915 32.34 14.12 17.49
N ASN A 916 32.90 15.28 17.82
CA ASN A 916 33.03 15.73 19.20
C ASN A 916 31.64 15.94 19.86
N THR A 917 31.36 15.17 20.92
CA THR A 917 30.44 15.41 22.06
C THR A 917 28.99 15.87 21.82
N ARG A 918 28.43 15.80 20.60
CA ARG A 918 27.06 16.28 20.30
C ARG A 918 26.18 15.22 19.61
N ALA A 919 24.88 15.26 19.90
CA ALA A 919 23.92 14.34 19.28
C ALA A 919 23.72 14.67 17.79
N TYR A 920 23.59 13.65 16.95
CA TYR A 920 23.46 13.78 15.49
C TYR A 920 22.36 14.75 15.03
N THR A 921 21.25 14.84 15.77
CA THR A 921 20.12 15.74 15.48
C THR A 921 20.45 17.21 15.68
N GLU A 922 21.47 17.55 16.46
CA GLU A 922 21.87 18.94 16.68
C GLU A 922 22.42 19.57 15.40
N PHE A 923 22.99 18.77 14.48
CA PHE A 923 23.50 19.24 13.19
C PHE A 923 22.42 19.63 12.20
N TRP A 924 21.13 19.45 12.51
CA TRP A 924 20.03 19.71 11.58
C TRP A 924 19.17 20.88 12.06
N ARG A 925 18.98 21.88 11.19
CA ARG A 925 17.99 22.95 11.37
C ARG A 925 16.87 22.79 10.33
N GLY A 926 15.86 21.99 10.64
CA GLY A 926 14.83 21.60 9.67
C GLY A 926 15.37 20.55 8.70
N ALA A 927 15.32 20.81 7.39
CA ALA A 927 15.82 19.89 6.36
C ALA A 927 17.29 20.16 5.92
N ALA A 928 17.94 21.17 6.51
CA ALA A 928 19.30 21.56 6.16
C ALA A 928 20.28 21.31 7.32
N ILE A 929 21.49 20.86 6.99
CA ILE A 929 22.59 20.66 7.95
C ILE A 929 23.27 21.99 8.27
N ASP A 930 23.53 22.23 9.54
CA ASP A 930 24.38 23.30 10.06
C ASP A 930 25.85 22.95 9.80
N ARG A 931 26.33 23.29 8.59
CA ARG A 931 27.69 22.97 8.11
C ARG A 931 28.78 23.67 8.91
N GLU A 932 28.50 24.87 9.42
CA GLU A 932 29.44 25.59 10.29
C GLU A 932 29.64 24.79 11.58
N MET A 933 28.55 24.32 12.19
CA MET A 933 28.64 23.47 13.36
C MET A 933 29.28 22.11 13.06
N LEU A 934 28.97 21.50 11.91
CA LEU A 934 29.60 20.24 11.48
C LEU A 934 31.12 20.40 11.30
N SER A 935 31.57 21.47 10.65
CA SER A 935 33.00 21.78 10.46
C SER A 935 33.74 22.00 11.79
N GLN A 936 33.03 22.50 12.81
CA GLN A 936 33.57 22.70 14.16
C GLN A 936 33.65 21.40 14.97
N SER A 937 32.75 20.45 14.69
CA SER A 937 32.63 19.17 15.41
C SER A 937 33.47 18.03 14.83
N LEU A 938 33.94 18.14 13.58
CA LEU A 938 34.77 17.13 12.92
C LEU A 938 36.26 17.39 13.13
N SER A 939 37.01 16.31 13.41
CA SER A 939 38.47 16.29 13.44
C SER A 939 39.04 15.92 12.07
N GLU A 940 40.15 16.57 11.69
CA GLU A 940 40.94 16.20 10.51
C GLU A 940 41.55 14.80 10.68
N LEU A 941 41.71 14.05 9.59
CA LEU A 941 42.13 12.64 9.59
C LEU A 941 43.43 12.39 8.78
N PRO A 942 44.54 13.08 9.06
CA PRO A 942 45.76 13.01 8.23
C PRO A 942 46.34 11.59 8.12
N ASP A 943 46.19 10.76 9.16
CA ASP A 943 46.70 9.38 9.17
C ASP A 943 46.02 8.48 8.10
N THR A 944 44.82 8.86 7.63
CA THR A 944 44.11 8.13 6.57
C THR A 944 44.75 8.30 5.19
N ALA A 945 45.52 9.38 4.97
CA ALA A 945 46.30 9.55 3.76
C ALA A 945 47.39 8.48 3.65
N ASP A 946 48.08 8.21 4.77
CA ASP A 946 49.14 7.20 4.83
C ASP A 946 48.56 5.77 4.76
N GLU A 947 47.39 5.55 5.36
CA GLU A 947 46.58 4.33 5.22
C GLU A 947 46.33 4.00 3.74
N LEU A 948 45.74 4.94 2.99
CA LEU A 948 45.39 4.74 1.58
C LEU A 948 46.63 4.54 0.70
N LYS A 949 47.67 5.36 0.88
CA LYS A 949 48.95 5.20 0.14
C LYS A 949 49.58 3.83 0.40
N SER A 950 49.49 3.34 1.65
CA SER A 950 50.00 2.02 2.02
C SER A 950 49.24 0.90 1.33
N ILE A 951 47.90 0.95 1.32
CA ILE A 951 47.04 -0.05 0.67
C ILE A 951 47.20 0.00 -0.86
N ALA A 952 47.27 1.19 -1.45
CA ALA A 952 47.51 1.39 -2.88
C ALA A 952 48.79 0.69 -3.35
N ARG A 953 49.91 0.90 -2.63
CA ARG A 953 51.18 0.20 -2.92
C ARG A 953 51.08 -1.32 -2.78
N LYS A 954 50.25 -1.81 -1.86
CA LYS A 954 50.06 -3.26 -1.66
C LYS A 954 49.27 -3.87 -2.81
N LEU A 955 48.24 -3.18 -3.31
CA LEU A 955 47.38 -3.63 -4.40
C LEU A 955 47.90 -3.27 -5.80
N GLY A 956 48.98 -2.50 -5.90
CA GLY A 956 49.51 -2.03 -7.19
C GLY A 956 48.65 -0.94 -7.85
N ALA A 957 47.93 -0.17 -7.05
CA ALA A 957 47.12 0.94 -7.55
C ALA A 957 47.98 2.19 -7.79
N PRO A 958 47.78 2.91 -8.89
CA PRO A 958 48.51 4.15 -9.16
C PRO A 958 48.11 5.23 -8.16
N SER A 959 49.03 6.13 -7.83
CA SER A 959 48.75 7.23 -6.90
C SER A 959 47.66 8.18 -7.39
N ALA A 960 47.39 8.21 -8.70
CA ALA A 960 46.31 8.98 -9.30
C ALA A 960 44.90 8.48 -8.94
N ASP A 961 44.77 7.24 -8.48
CA ASP A 961 43.51 6.67 -8.01
C ASP A 961 43.31 6.88 -6.48
N ILE A 962 44.18 7.67 -5.84
CA ILE A 962 44.12 7.98 -4.40
C ILE A 962 43.83 9.48 -4.23
N HIS A 963 42.59 9.78 -3.88
CA HIS A 963 42.04 11.12 -3.73
C HIS A 963 42.14 11.55 -2.27
N LEU A 964 42.86 12.64 -2.02
CA LEU A 964 43.18 13.13 -0.67
C LEU A 964 42.86 14.61 -0.52
N SER A 965 42.70 15.06 0.73
CA SER A 965 42.46 16.46 1.03
C SER A 965 41.24 16.98 0.26
N LEU A 966 41.31 18.16 -0.36
CA LEU A 966 40.19 18.73 -1.11
C LEU A 966 39.68 17.84 -2.26
N ASP A 967 40.48 16.91 -2.76
CA ASP A 967 40.07 15.98 -3.83
C ASP A 967 39.30 14.76 -3.29
N ALA A 968 39.35 14.48 -1.99
CA ALA A 968 38.45 13.54 -1.32
C ALA A 968 37.05 14.17 -1.15
N SER A 969 36.46 14.61 -2.27
CA SER A 969 35.20 15.35 -2.34
C SER A 969 34.06 14.49 -2.88
N GLU A 970 32.83 14.94 -2.62
CA GLU A 970 31.63 14.30 -3.14
C GLU A 970 31.55 14.38 -4.67
N ALA A 971 31.94 15.52 -5.24
CA ALA A 971 32.05 15.70 -6.69
C ALA A 971 32.98 14.65 -7.33
N THR A 972 34.16 14.44 -6.74
CA THR A 972 35.14 13.47 -7.25
C THR A 972 34.55 12.05 -7.23
N VAL A 973 33.90 11.64 -6.14
CA VAL A 973 33.25 10.32 -6.03
C VAL A 973 32.16 10.14 -7.10
N LYS A 974 31.31 11.15 -7.30
CA LYS A 974 30.18 11.10 -8.26
C LYS A 974 30.64 11.08 -9.72
N GLN A 975 31.78 11.68 -10.04
CA GLN A 975 32.27 11.82 -11.42
C GLN A 975 33.17 10.66 -11.87
N LEU A 976 33.79 9.93 -10.95
CA LEU A 976 34.69 8.84 -11.30
C LEU A 976 33.94 7.60 -11.85
N PRO A 977 34.52 6.87 -12.82
CA PRO A 977 33.98 5.60 -13.28
C PRO A 977 34.26 4.48 -12.26
N LEU A 978 33.56 4.51 -11.12
CA LEU A 978 33.78 3.58 -10.01
C LEU A 978 33.57 2.10 -10.36
N SER A 979 32.86 1.80 -11.47
CA SER A 979 32.68 0.45 -12.00
C SER A 979 33.98 -0.20 -12.49
N ASP A 980 35.04 0.59 -12.71
CA ASP A 980 36.33 0.09 -13.16
C ASP A 980 37.19 -0.46 -12.03
N TYR A 981 36.81 -0.25 -10.77
CA TYR A 981 37.61 -0.59 -9.60
C TYR A 981 37.09 -1.81 -8.83
N ARG A 982 38.02 -2.72 -8.48
CA ARG A 982 37.73 -3.91 -7.67
C ARG A 982 37.52 -3.57 -6.20
N VAL A 983 38.26 -2.59 -5.70
CA VAL A 983 38.14 -2.08 -4.33
C VAL A 983 37.82 -0.60 -4.35
N VAL A 984 36.78 -0.20 -3.64
CA VAL A 984 36.45 1.22 -3.40
C VAL A 984 36.59 1.48 -1.91
N TYR A 985 37.44 2.42 -1.53
CA TYR A 985 37.85 2.62 -0.14
C TYR A 985 37.54 4.03 0.35
N PHE A 986 36.73 4.13 1.41
CA PHE A 986 36.41 5.38 2.09
C PHE A 986 37.03 5.40 3.48
N ALA A 987 38.01 6.29 3.69
CA ALA A 987 38.69 6.53 4.96
C ALA A 987 38.28 7.89 5.54
N THR A 988 36.99 8.00 5.87
CA THR A 988 36.31 9.27 6.17
C THR A 988 35.50 9.18 7.47
N HIS A 989 34.79 10.25 7.84
CA HIS A 989 33.75 10.16 8.87
C HIS A 989 32.43 9.66 8.27
N ALA A 990 31.53 9.17 9.12
CA ALA A 990 30.17 8.80 8.76
C ALA A 990 29.16 9.43 9.72
N LEU A 991 28.02 9.82 9.16
CA LEU A 991 26.86 10.31 9.87
C LEU A 991 25.77 9.23 9.83
N VAL A 992 25.42 8.64 10.97
CA VAL A 992 24.43 7.57 11.08
C VAL A 992 23.32 7.96 12.05
N ALA A 993 22.07 7.68 11.67
CA ALA A 993 20.82 8.25 12.21
C ALA A 993 20.41 7.80 13.62
N GLY A 994 21.36 7.40 14.46
CA GLY A 994 21.14 6.65 15.70
C GLY A 994 20.25 7.28 16.78
N ASP A 995 19.96 8.57 16.78
CA ASP A 995 19.35 9.25 17.95
C ASP A 995 18.17 10.21 17.62
N ILE A 996 17.02 9.62 17.26
CA ILE A 996 15.62 10.17 17.32
C ILE A 996 15.03 10.79 16.02
N LYS A 997 13.68 10.71 15.97
CA LYS A 997 12.68 10.89 14.91
C LYS A 997 12.80 12.13 14.00
N GLY A 998 13.02 11.86 12.72
CA GLY A 998 12.55 12.68 11.59
C GLY A 998 13.66 13.34 10.78
N VAL A 999 13.78 12.91 9.51
CA VAL A 999 14.33 13.65 8.35
C VAL A 999 15.87 13.72 8.20
N ALA A 1000 16.64 12.69 8.56
CA ALA A 1000 18.09 12.70 8.26
C ALA A 1000 18.58 11.36 7.67
N GLU A 1001 19.11 11.40 6.43
CA GLU A 1001 19.67 10.24 5.73
C GLU A 1001 21.11 9.95 6.20
N PRO A 1002 21.52 8.66 6.34
CA PRO A 1002 22.90 8.34 6.66
C PRO A 1002 23.85 8.71 5.51
N SER A 1003 25.03 9.24 5.83
CA SER A 1003 25.99 9.74 4.84
C SER A 1003 27.45 9.51 5.24
N LEU A 1004 28.34 9.50 4.24
CA LEU A 1004 29.78 9.65 4.44
C LEU A 1004 30.14 11.13 4.36
N VAL A 1005 30.96 11.62 5.29
CA VAL A 1005 31.44 13.01 5.25
C VAL A 1005 32.74 13.09 4.48
N LEU A 1006 32.70 13.80 3.35
CA LEU A 1006 33.83 14.08 2.47
C LEU A 1006 34.32 15.52 2.72
N SER A 1007 35.31 15.97 1.95
CA SER A 1007 35.81 17.34 2.05
C SER A 1007 34.69 18.35 1.87
N LEU A 1008 34.55 19.29 2.81
CA LEU A 1008 33.52 20.33 2.76
C LEU A 1008 33.95 21.41 1.75
N PRO A 1009 33.20 21.64 0.65
CA PRO A 1009 33.51 22.73 -0.25
C PRO A 1009 33.27 24.08 0.42
N SER A 1010 34.11 25.06 0.07
CA SER A 1010 34.01 26.45 0.52
C SER A 1010 32.70 27.12 0.10
N SER A 1011 32.04 26.63 -0.95
CA SER A 1011 30.66 26.98 -1.29
C SER A 1011 29.93 25.71 -1.77
N PRO A 1012 28.83 25.31 -1.11
CA PRO A 1012 28.12 24.09 -1.48
C PRO A 1012 27.41 24.25 -2.82
N THR A 1013 27.32 23.14 -3.57
CA THR A 1013 26.60 23.02 -4.84
C THR A 1013 25.69 21.80 -4.78
N GLU A 1014 24.79 21.61 -5.76
CA GLU A 1014 24.00 20.37 -5.86
C GLU A 1014 24.85 19.11 -6.12
N LEU A 1015 26.06 19.28 -6.64
CA LEU A 1015 26.99 18.18 -6.93
C LEU A 1015 27.95 17.88 -5.76
N ASP A 1016 28.10 18.82 -4.84
CA ASP A 1016 29.06 18.75 -3.75
C ASP A 1016 28.61 19.65 -2.61
N ASP A 1017 28.03 19.05 -1.58
CA ASP A 1017 27.80 19.67 -0.28
C ASP A 1017 28.74 19.09 0.79
N GLY A 1018 29.51 18.07 0.43
CA GLY A 1018 30.49 17.35 1.23
C GLY A 1018 29.90 16.14 1.95
N LEU A 1019 28.67 15.73 1.63
CA LEU A 1019 28.00 14.61 2.27
C LEU A 1019 27.50 13.63 1.21
N LEU A 1020 28.16 12.48 1.11
CA LEU A 1020 27.69 11.41 0.25
C LEU A 1020 26.58 10.62 0.97
N THR A 1021 25.34 11.00 0.74
CA THR A 1021 24.14 10.41 1.34
C THR A 1021 23.83 9.02 0.79
N ALA A 1022 23.06 8.22 1.54
CA ALA A 1022 22.64 6.90 1.10
C ALA A 1022 21.88 6.94 -0.25
N SER A 1023 21.03 7.96 -0.48
CA SER A 1023 20.34 8.12 -1.76
C SER A 1023 21.30 8.33 -2.93
N GLU A 1024 22.36 9.12 -2.73
CA GLU A 1024 23.39 9.37 -3.74
C GLU A 1024 24.29 8.15 -3.94
N VAL A 1025 24.64 7.43 -2.87
CA VAL A 1025 25.36 6.16 -2.98
C VAL A 1025 24.59 5.19 -3.87
N ALA A 1026 23.26 5.12 -3.74
CA ALA A 1026 22.42 4.24 -4.55
C ALA A 1026 22.44 4.58 -6.05
N GLU A 1027 22.82 5.80 -6.42
CA GLU A 1027 22.96 6.25 -7.81
C GLU A 1027 24.33 5.90 -8.43
N LEU A 1028 25.31 5.54 -7.58
CA LEU A 1028 26.63 5.13 -8.04
C LEU A 1028 26.58 3.83 -8.86
N LYS A 1029 27.53 3.71 -9.79
CA LYS A 1029 27.75 2.48 -10.56
C LYS A 1029 29.00 1.78 -10.07
N LEU A 1030 28.83 0.71 -9.32
CA LEU A 1030 29.91 -0.12 -8.81
C LEU A 1030 29.94 -1.48 -9.50
N ASN A 1031 31.14 -2.05 -9.56
CA ASN A 1031 31.39 -3.47 -9.82
C ASN A 1031 32.45 -3.97 -8.83
N ALA A 1032 32.40 -3.40 -7.62
CA ALA A 1032 33.41 -3.59 -6.60
C ALA A 1032 33.24 -4.96 -5.95
N ASP A 1033 34.32 -5.75 -5.97
CA ASP A 1033 34.41 -6.98 -5.21
C ASP A 1033 34.36 -6.68 -3.70
N TRP A 1034 34.82 -5.48 -3.31
CA TRP A 1034 34.83 -5.04 -1.93
C TRP A 1034 34.72 -3.51 -1.81
N VAL A 1035 33.78 -3.02 -1.00
CA VAL A 1035 33.77 -1.63 -0.54
C VAL A 1035 34.21 -1.59 0.91
N VAL A 1036 35.20 -0.76 1.22
CA VAL A 1036 35.70 -0.58 2.58
C VAL A 1036 35.22 0.75 3.13
N LEU A 1037 34.37 0.69 4.16
CA LEU A 1037 33.90 1.86 4.90
C LEU A 1037 34.71 1.94 6.20
N SER A 1038 35.90 2.54 6.11
CA SER A 1038 36.77 2.83 7.25
C SER A 1038 36.30 4.10 7.99
N ALA A 1039 34.98 4.19 8.19
CA ALA A 1039 34.24 5.27 8.85
C ALA A 1039 33.44 4.70 10.03
N CYS A 1040 32.92 5.54 10.92
CA CYS A 1040 32.44 5.11 12.23
C CYS A 1040 30.97 4.73 12.32
N ASN A 1041 30.68 3.68 13.09
CA ASN A 1041 29.33 3.16 13.36
C ASN A 1041 28.48 2.90 12.09
N THR A 1042 29.13 2.58 10.98
CA THR A 1042 28.52 2.41 9.65
C THR A 1042 27.53 1.23 9.54
N ILE A 1043 27.53 0.32 10.51
CA ILE A 1043 26.56 -0.77 10.59
C ILE A 1043 25.22 -0.35 11.24
N ALA A 1044 25.14 0.81 11.91
CA ALA A 1044 23.97 1.21 12.67
C ALA A 1044 22.68 1.31 11.82
N GLY A 1045 21.55 0.87 12.39
CA GLY A 1045 20.25 0.94 11.73
C GLY A 1045 19.69 2.37 11.61
N ASP A 1046 18.77 2.57 10.67
CA ASP A 1046 18.23 3.90 10.29
C ASP A 1046 17.40 4.60 11.39
N ARG A 1047 17.00 3.86 12.44
CA ARG A 1047 16.28 4.38 13.61
C ARG A 1047 16.53 3.49 14.83
N PRO A 1048 16.35 3.99 16.07
CA PRO A 1048 16.40 3.15 17.26
C PRO A 1048 15.46 1.93 17.13
N GLY A 1049 16.02 0.73 17.21
CA GLY A 1049 15.28 -0.53 17.04
C GLY A 1049 15.03 -0.98 15.59
N ALA A 1050 15.54 -0.26 14.58
CA ALA A 1050 15.62 -0.80 13.22
C ALA A 1050 16.73 -1.84 13.09
N GLU A 1051 16.61 -2.64 12.03
CA GLU A 1051 17.60 -3.64 11.65
C GLU A 1051 18.99 -2.99 11.50
N ALA A 1052 20.01 -3.57 12.15
CA ALA A 1052 21.36 -3.02 12.19
C ALA A 1052 22.21 -3.41 10.98
N LEU A 1053 21.65 -3.24 9.77
CA LEU A 1053 22.43 -3.03 8.55
C LEU A 1053 21.88 -1.73 7.93
N SER A 1054 22.60 -0.63 8.13
CA SER A 1054 22.25 0.73 7.69
C SER A 1054 21.66 0.82 6.27
N GLY A 1055 20.79 1.81 6.03
CA GLY A 1055 20.39 2.28 4.71
C GLY A 1055 21.59 2.62 3.81
N LEU A 1056 22.75 2.97 4.39
CA LEU A 1056 24.00 3.15 3.64
C LEU A 1056 24.55 1.84 3.07
N ALA A 1057 24.59 0.76 3.88
CA ALA A 1057 25.04 -0.56 3.42
C ALA A 1057 24.12 -1.11 2.30
N ARG A 1058 22.80 -0.96 2.48
CA ARG A 1058 21.80 -1.26 1.44
C ARG A 1058 22.12 -0.56 0.12
N SER A 1059 22.46 0.72 0.20
CA SER A 1059 22.72 1.57 -0.97
C SER A 1059 23.99 1.14 -1.70
N PHE A 1060 25.05 0.71 -1.00
CA PHE A 1060 26.25 0.17 -1.64
C PHE A 1060 26.02 -1.17 -2.34
N PHE A 1061 25.29 -2.11 -1.72
CA PHE A 1061 24.92 -3.38 -2.40
C PHE A 1061 24.10 -3.11 -3.65
N TYR A 1062 23.17 -2.17 -3.56
CA TYR A 1062 22.36 -1.74 -4.70
C TYR A 1062 23.20 -1.08 -5.81
N ALA A 1063 24.17 -0.24 -5.44
CA ALA A 1063 25.09 0.42 -6.36
C ALA A 1063 26.00 -0.57 -7.09
N GLY A 1064 26.26 -1.74 -6.52
CA GLY A 1064 26.99 -2.84 -7.16
C GLY A 1064 28.13 -3.45 -6.33
N ALA A 1065 28.19 -3.17 -5.03
CA ALA A 1065 29.15 -3.81 -4.14
C ALA A 1065 28.80 -5.28 -3.88
N LYS A 1066 29.80 -6.18 -3.93
CA LYS A 1066 29.61 -7.62 -3.64
C LYS A 1066 29.86 -7.97 -2.16
N SER A 1067 30.71 -7.20 -1.50
CA SER A 1067 30.94 -7.29 -0.05
C SER A 1067 31.30 -5.92 0.53
N LEU A 1068 31.05 -5.72 1.82
CA LEU A 1068 31.33 -4.49 2.56
C LEU A 1068 32.17 -4.79 3.79
N LEU A 1069 33.17 -3.95 4.08
CA LEU A 1069 33.79 -3.86 5.41
C LEU A 1069 33.18 -2.65 6.14
N VAL A 1070 32.52 -2.90 7.27
CA VAL A 1070 31.83 -1.87 8.06
C VAL A 1070 32.24 -1.92 9.52
N SER A 1071 32.07 -0.82 10.24
CA SER A 1071 32.36 -0.70 11.67
C SER A 1071 31.09 -0.75 12.54
N HIS A 1072 31.20 -1.41 13.70
CA HIS A 1072 30.11 -1.52 14.68
C HIS A 1072 29.97 -0.30 15.59
N TRP A 1073 31.05 0.44 15.82
CA TRP A 1073 31.10 1.63 16.68
C TRP A 1073 32.17 2.59 16.16
N ALA A 1074 32.40 3.63 16.92
CA ALA A 1074 33.46 4.59 16.68
C ALA A 1074 34.86 4.00 16.85
N VAL A 1075 35.69 4.09 15.82
CA VAL A 1075 37.02 3.51 15.81
C VAL A 1075 38.10 4.57 16.04
N GLU A 1076 39.09 4.23 16.85
CA GLU A 1076 40.31 5.03 16.97
C GLU A 1076 41.11 4.95 15.65
N SER A 1077 41.61 6.10 15.17
CA SER A 1077 42.13 6.18 13.80
C SER A 1077 43.36 5.29 13.57
N SER A 1078 44.27 5.20 14.55
CA SER A 1078 45.47 4.37 14.43
C SER A 1078 45.13 2.87 14.39
N ALA A 1079 44.14 2.45 15.18
CA ALA A 1079 43.63 1.09 15.21
C ALA A 1079 42.97 0.72 13.88
N ALA A 1080 42.12 1.62 13.34
CA ALA A 1080 41.50 1.43 12.04
C ALA A 1080 42.56 1.27 10.93
N THR A 1081 43.50 2.21 10.81
CA THR A 1081 44.58 2.18 9.84
C THR A 1081 45.41 0.90 9.92
N ARG A 1082 45.73 0.45 11.14
CA ARG A 1082 46.55 -0.74 11.34
C ARG A 1082 45.81 -2.03 10.97
N LEU A 1083 44.55 -2.16 11.35
CA LEU A 1083 43.73 -3.33 11.01
C LEU A 1083 43.54 -3.47 9.50
N THR A 1084 43.17 -2.37 8.83
CA THR A 1084 42.89 -2.37 7.40
C THR A 1084 44.15 -2.61 6.58
N THR A 1085 45.23 -1.89 6.87
CA THR A 1085 46.51 -2.05 6.15
C THR A 1085 47.12 -3.45 6.34
N SER A 1086 46.97 -4.06 7.53
CA SER A 1086 47.38 -5.44 7.80
C SER A 1086 46.50 -6.45 7.05
N THR A 1087 45.19 -6.21 6.97
CA THR A 1087 44.26 -7.07 6.22
C THR A 1087 44.65 -7.17 4.75
N PHE A 1088 44.92 -6.04 4.10
CA PHE A 1088 45.36 -6.02 2.69
C PHE A 1088 46.77 -6.58 2.48
N GLU A 1089 47.65 -6.46 3.48
CA GLU A 1089 48.97 -7.11 3.45
C GLU A 1089 48.85 -8.63 3.43
N ILE A 1090 47.98 -9.18 4.28
CA ILE A 1090 47.70 -10.60 4.35
C ILE A 1090 47.08 -11.10 3.03
N LEU A 1091 46.12 -10.37 2.47
CA LEU A 1091 45.53 -10.70 1.16
C LEU A 1091 46.56 -10.65 0.02
N LYS A 1092 47.50 -9.70 0.05
CA LYS A 1092 48.60 -9.64 -0.92
C LYS A 1092 49.49 -10.89 -0.83
N SER A 1093 49.79 -11.35 0.39
CA SER A 1093 50.62 -12.54 0.62
C SER A 1093 49.95 -13.85 0.17
N ASN A 1094 48.61 -13.91 0.15
CA ASN A 1094 47.84 -15.06 -0.31
C ASN A 1094 46.50 -14.61 -0.91
N SER A 1095 46.48 -14.43 -2.23
CA SER A 1095 45.30 -13.96 -2.96
C SER A 1095 44.13 -14.96 -3.01
N LYS A 1096 44.35 -16.22 -2.57
CA LYS A 1096 43.30 -17.24 -2.46
C LYS A 1096 42.66 -17.25 -1.07
N LEU A 1097 43.16 -16.44 -0.13
CA LEU A 1097 42.60 -16.36 1.20
C LEU A 1097 41.25 -15.63 1.16
N PRO A 1098 40.22 -16.16 1.85
CA PRO A 1098 38.96 -15.44 2.03
C PRO A 1098 39.16 -14.14 2.81
N ARG A 1099 38.33 -13.13 2.51
CA ARG A 1099 38.46 -11.79 3.13
C ARG A 1099 38.25 -11.83 4.64
N ALA A 1100 37.30 -12.64 5.09
CA ALA A 1100 37.01 -12.83 6.51
C ALA A 1100 38.23 -13.38 7.27
N GLU A 1101 38.93 -14.35 6.68
CA GLU A 1101 40.14 -14.93 7.27
C GLU A 1101 41.32 -13.94 7.28
N ALA A 1102 41.47 -13.12 6.24
CA ALA A 1102 42.46 -12.05 6.23
C ALA A 1102 42.21 -11.01 7.34
N LEU A 1103 40.95 -10.58 7.49
CA LEU A 1103 40.52 -9.66 8.53
C LEU A 1103 40.75 -10.27 9.92
N ARG A 1104 40.38 -11.54 10.12
CA ARG A 1104 40.62 -12.27 11.37
C ARG A 1104 42.09 -12.28 11.75
N ARG A 1105 42.99 -12.59 10.82
CA ARG A 1105 44.44 -12.59 11.07
C ARG A 1105 44.95 -11.20 11.43
N ALA A 1106 44.46 -10.14 10.78
CA ALA A 1106 44.81 -8.77 11.14
C ALA A 1106 44.37 -8.42 12.57
N MET A 1107 43.13 -8.80 12.96
CA MET A 1107 42.62 -8.63 14.32
C MET A 1107 43.47 -9.39 15.35
N LEU A 1108 43.86 -10.63 15.05
CA LEU A 1108 44.72 -11.43 15.94
C LEU A 1108 46.14 -10.87 16.05
N ASN A 1109 46.71 -10.36 14.95
CA ASN A 1109 48.00 -9.67 14.97
C ASN A 1109 47.96 -8.42 15.86
N TYR A 1110 46.84 -7.68 15.82
CA TYR A 1110 46.64 -6.52 16.70
C TYR A 1110 46.48 -6.95 18.17
N LEU A 1111 45.58 -7.90 18.45
CA LEU A 1111 45.30 -8.42 19.79
C LEU A 1111 46.56 -8.94 20.50
N ASN A 1112 47.42 -9.65 19.76
CA ASN A 1112 48.62 -10.28 20.28
C ASN A 1112 49.82 -9.35 20.41
N ASP A 1113 49.73 -8.11 19.90
CA ASP A 1113 50.79 -7.13 20.07
C ASP A 1113 50.87 -6.64 21.52
N ARG A 1114 52.01 -6.88 22.15
CA ARG A 1114 52.29 -6.54 23.56
C ARG A 1114 52.94 -5.17 23.74
N SER A 1115 53.11 -4.38 22.67
CA SER A 1115 53.68 -3.02 22.74
C SER A 1115 52.86 -2.07 23.63
N ARG A 1116 51.53 -2.23 23.67
CA ARG A 1116 50.61 -1.49 24.54
C ARG A 1116 49.58 -2.43 25.17
N ALA A 1117 49.26 -2.22 26.45
CA ALA A 1117 48.25 -3.04 27.15
C ALA A 1117 46.85 -2.88 26.53
N GLU A 1118 46.52 -1.67 26.05
CA GLU A 1118 45.26 -1.34 25.37
C GLU A 1118 45.00 -2.18 24.10
N ASN A 1119 46.05 -2.69 23.44
CA ASN A 1119 45.89 -3.50 22.22
C ASN A 1119 45.07 -4.77 22.44
N ALA A 1120 45.02 -5.26 23.68
CA ALA A 1120 44.22 -6.42 24.06
C ALA A 1120 42.72 -6.10 24.21
N TYR A 1121 42.35 -4.83 24.38
CA TYR A 1121 40.97 -4.43 24.66
C TYR A 1121 40.09 -4.44 23.39
N PRO A 1122 38.90 -5.07 23.42
CA PRO A 1122 38.10 -5.36 22.22
C PRO A 1122 37.63 -4.14 21.42
N ALA A 1123 37.53 -2.96 22.04
CA ALA A 1123 37.15 -1.74 21.33
C ALA A 1123 38.15 -1.34 20.22
N PHE A 1124 39.43 -1.72 20.34
CA PHE A 1124 40.47 -1.35 19.38
C PHE A 1124 40.59 -2.33 18.21
N TRP A 1125 40.62 -3.64 18.47
CA TRP A 1125 40.83 -4.66 17.44
C TRP A 1125 39.53 -5.23 16.85
N GLY A 1126 38.40 -5.11 17.56
CA GLY A 1126 37.12 -5.69 17.17
C GLY A 1126 36.09 -4.84 16.41
N PRO A 1127 36.35 -3.61 15.92
CA PRO A 1127 35.26 -2.77 15.41
C PRO A 1127 34.68 -3.22 14.08
N PHE A 1128 35.46 -3.91 13.23
CA PHE A 1128 35.05 -4.21 11.86
C PHE A 1128 34.30 -5.54 11.72
N ALA A 1129 33.32 -5.57 10.81
CA ALA A 1129 32.66 -6.78 10.35
C ALA A 1129 32.62 -6.81 8.82
N LEU A 1130 32.75 -8.02 8.27
CA LEU A 1130 32.56 -8.28 6.85
C LEU A 1130 31.11 -8.65 6.57
N ILE A 1131 30.48 -7.95 5.63
CA ILE A 1131 29.12 -8.22 5.16
C ILE A 1131 29.16 -8.70 3.71
N GLY A 1132 28.59 -9.88 3.44
CA GLY A 1132 28.56 -10.51 2.13
C GLY A 1132 29.86 -11.26 1.79
N GLU A 1133 29.73 -12.35 1.04
CA GLU A 1133 30.85 -13.20 0.64
C GLU A 1133 30.64 -13.75 -0.79
N ASN A 1134 31.63 -13.53 -1.65
CA ASN A 1134 31.63 -13.96 -3.05
C ASN A 1134 32.90 -14.74 -3.44
N GLY A 1135 33.74 -15.11 -2.47
CA GLY A 1135 35.02 -15.81 -2.65
C GLY A 1135 36.25 -14.90 -2.50
N PRO A 1136 37.47 -15.45 -2.72
CA PRO A 1136 38.73 -14.72 -2.55
C PRO A 1136 38.85 -13.46 -3.41
N LEU A 1137 39.60 -12.45 -2.93
CA LEU A 1137 39.67 -11.10 -3.53
C LEU A 1137 40.14 -11.10 -4.98
#